data_AF-A3D8K2-F1
#
_entry.id   AF-A3D8K2-F1
#
_cell.length_a   1.000
_cell.length_b   1.000
_cell.length_c   1.000
_cell.angle_alpha   90.00
_cell.angle_beta   90.00
_cell.angle_gamma   90.00
#
_symmetry.space_group_name_H-M   'P 1'
#
loop_
_entity.id
_entity.type
_entity.pdbx_description
1 polymer ?
#
loop_
_entity_poly.entity_id
_entity_poly.type
_entity_poly.pdbx_seq_one_letter_code
_entity_poly.pdbx_strand_id
1 'polypeptide(L)'
;MAISRADLKVFKPEQLGSSDDAGGQRTKLAVESGKLNELFRAISDIDHAQSAVDIVKCYPALDTPDTSILLDGHVFISQKPTDDLVSLLIAEAATLDDADRMTDMVEILESSVRAGQLIRNRLIGLLAGQDTFPRPYLQSVYQFNGVDFYENITLVQGQTIVISVEYPGAENALYPRFEHFCQIQKTVTGGTGGLVQFKPAIPFDTPNYDITINGESGCTKLRYTSSNDGIKYHGVTQLTAAATTEVLAVESTQVELLPKVKTISVSAGNALDGVSDSQGGTVGGISSLPSMYYKTVSLPSVAGQSTYIFELPDLLISNWFNDNGIQNVKYTGAWPQNASVTVTGMTVTVIFTGYTPPVGYSIGINYISDDKYDIYYTPASFPANRVMVDNRLYGEVTFLNPTYGKSAIKMGQGKSGVNASLVEPNGNIIAQIDATTGVLTKNPDFRGDFTYTYNCMLVETVPGEVTPPGDLTVEFILKSNEPILDTFYLTVSTTSDTVLSASADSNGVVSGSGVSGTINNGAVSLTFTQRVYLSTLRYDISETVTLSPPPELYGLNPLRIKNGGVVNAFTAWNTISVQQTEIQVVSSPAPAQTYNARANARFVDITDAEGKSLWTLANAHYTWVKATGVVTINSDFTGFTAPFILTDTIGEIALVTDVQEQALILASPLSQSYPIGANVSSVQNLGDLQARIGTVRDMTAWANNWDLDGSPATGNMNTVDFPIEVRNDTAVNEDWVLIFTSATAFRCVGRRLGQIATGDTLNDFAPVNPLTLQPYFIIRSGAFGGGWQAGEAIRFMSYAASKPVMLLRTVQSGHSQITTDRAVLAFRGNES
;
A
#
# COMPACT_ATOMS: atom_id res chain seq x y z
N MET A 1 -14.27 28.35 -34.45
CA MET A 1 -15.68 28.65 -34.08
C MET A 1 -15.74 28.95 -32.60
N ALA A 2 -16.78 29.63 -32.10
CA ALA A 2 -16.89 29.81 -30.65
C ALA A 2 -17.30 28.48 -29.99
N ILE A 3 -16.52 27.98 -29.03
CA ILE A 3 -16.81 26.71 -28.33
C ILE A 3 -17.86 26.95 -27.25
N SER A 4 -18.95 26.19 -27.28
CA SER A 4 -20.05 26.28 -26.32
C SER A 4 -20.19 25.01 -25.48
N ARG A 5 -21.01 25.07 -24.43
CA ARG A 5 -21.37 23.89 -23.62
C ARG A 5 -21.98 22.77 -24.46
N ALA A 6 -22.65 23.09 -25.58
CA ALA A 6 -23.25 22.07 -26.43
C ALA A 6 -22.20 21.19 -27.13
N ASP A 7 -21.00 21.74 -27.36
CA ASP A 7 -19.92 21.09 -28.12
C ASP A 7 -19.07 20.17 -27.24
N LEU A 8 -19.18 20.26 -25.92
CA LEU A 8 -18.50 19.37 -24.97
C LEU A 8 -19.38 18.15 -24.70
N LYS A 9 -18.98 16.99 -25.21
CA LYS A 9 -19.71 15.72 -25.06
C LYS A 9 -18.87 14.68 -24.34
N VAL A 10 -19.55 13.76 -23.67
CA VAL A 10 -18.96 12.48 -23.25
C VAL A 10 -19.63 11.41 -24.09
N PHE A 11 -18.87 10.69 -24.91
CA PHE A 11 -19.38 9.61 -25.76
C PHE A 11 -19.23 8.25 -25.09
N LYS A 12 -20.16 7.34 -25.43
CA LYS A 12 -20.17 5.95 -24.99
C LYS A 12 -19.19 5.11 -25.81
N PRO A 13 -18.63 4.04 -25.23
CA PRO A 13 -17.88 3.04 -25.97
C PRO A 13 -18.83 2.17 -26.83
N GLU A 14 -18.27 1.29 -27.65
CA GLU A 14 -19.05 0.32 -28.46
C GLU A 14 -19.98 -0.53 -27.60
N GLN A 15 -19.52 -0.93 -26.41
CA GLN A 15 -20.30 -1.74 -25.49
C GLN A 15 -20.10 -1.28 -24.04
N LEU A 16 -21.21 -1.01 -23.36
CA LEU A 16 -21.24 -0.83 -21.91
C LEU A 16 -21.61 -2.15 -21.23
N GLY A 17 -21.18 -2.33 -19.99
CA GLY A 17 -21.51 -3.51 -19.17
C GLY A 17 -20.27 -4.14 -18.54
N SER A 18 -20.45 -5.35 -18.01
CA SER A 18 -19.43 -6.10 -17.27
C SER A 18 -18.90 -7.33 -18.02
N SER A 19 -19.24 -7.50 -19.29
CA SER A 19 -18.72 -8.59 -20.12
C SER A 19 -17.28 -8.32 -20.54
N ASP A 20 -16.52 -9.36 -20.87
CA ASP A 20 -15.15 -9.25 -21.39
C ASP A 20 -15.05 -8.31 -22.61
N ASP A 21 -16.09 -8.26 -23.45
CA ASP A 21 -16.17 -7.41 -24.65
C ASP A 21 -16.54 -5.93 -24.37
N ALA A 22 -16.86 -5.58 -23.12
CA ALA A 22 -17.22 -4.21 -22.76
C ALA A 22 -16.03 -3.24 -22.95
N GLY A 23 -16.30 -1.98 -23.25
CA GLY A 23 -15.30 -1.02 -23.69
C GLY A 23 -15.18 -0.98 -25.21
N GLY A 24 -13.95 -0.91 -25.71
CA GLY A 24 -13.68 -0.69 -27.13
C GLY A 24 -13.93 0.74 -27.59
N GLN A 25 -14.08 0.91 -28.89
CA GLN A 25 -13.89 2.19 -29.57
C GLN A 25 -14.94 3.23 -29.19
N ARG A 26 -14.61 4.51 -29.41
CA ARG A 26 -15.55 5.61 -29.22
C ARG A 26 -16.67 5.56 -30.26
N THR A 27 -17.91 5.63 -29.80
CA THR A 27 -19.10 5.78 -30.67
C THR A 27 -19.52 7.25 -30.79
N LYS A 28 -20.58 7.52 -31.56
CA LYS A 28 -21.25 8.83 -31.60
C LYS A 28 -22.46 8.94 -30.66
N LEU A 29 -22.67 7.94 -29.81
CA LEU A 29 -23.74 7.96 -28.82
C LEU A 29 -23.28 8.76 -27.60
N ALA A 30 -23.78 9.99 -27.46
CA ALA A 30 -23.48 10.83 -26.31
C ALA A 30 -24.17 10.30 -25.04
N VAL A 31 -23.52 10.44 -23.90
CA VAL A 31 -24.11 10.29 -22.57
C VAL A 31 -25.11 11.43 -22.36
N GLU A 32 -26.36 11.07 -22.08
CA GLU A 32 -27.40 12.06 -21.81
C GLU A 32 -27.30 12.53 -20.35
N SER A 33 -27.04 13.83 -20.15
CA SER A 33 -27.00 14.42 -18.81
C SER A 33 -28.36 14.28 -18.11
N GLY A 34 -28.35 13.88 -16.84
CA GLY A 34 -29.55 13.75 -16.00
C GLY A 34 -30.30 12.42 -16.15
N LYS A 35 -30.04 11.67 -17.22
CA LYS A 35 -30.65 10.36 -17.42
C LYS A 35 -29.94 9.30 -16.58
N LEU A 36 -30.74 8.49 -15.90
CA LEU A 36 -30.25 7.45 -15.00
C LEU A 36 -29.57 6.33 -15.78
N ASN A 37 -28.49 5.81 -15.18
CA ASN A 37 -27.77 4.61 -15.63
C ASN A 37 -27.21 4.67 -17.07
N GLU A 38 -26.76 5.85 -17.49
CA GLU A 38 -26.21 6.04 -18.85
C GLU A 38 -24.79 5.53 -19.05
N LEU A 39 -23.99 5.47 -17.97
CA LEU A 39 -22.62 4.94 -17.96
C LEU A 39 -22.51 3.69 -17.07
N PHE A 40 -22.96 3.81 -15.83
CA PHE A 40 -23.03 2.69 -14.89
C PHE A 40 -24.45 2.10 -14.85
N ARG A 41 -24.55 0.80 -14.58
CA ARG A 41 -25.84 0.16 -14.28
C ARG A 41 -26.37 0.61 -12.92
N ALA A 42 -27.66 0.37 -12.67
CA ALA A 42 -28.22 0.52 -11.34
C ALA A 42 -27.47 -0.40 -10.34
N ILE A 43 -27.26 0.08 -9.12
CA ILE A 43 -26.74 -0.74 -8.02
C ILE A 43 -27.89 -1.64 -7.56
N SER A 44 -27.64 -2.94 -7.49
CA SER A 44 -28.63 -3.93 -7.04
C SER A 44 -28.51 -4.20 -5.53
N ASP A 45 -29.57 -4.75 -4.93
CA ASP A 45 -29.53 -5.20 -3.53
C ASP A 45 -28.42 -6.23 -3.27
N ILE A 46 -28.07 -7.03 -4.29
CA ILE A 46 -26.98 -8.00 -4.22
C ILE A 46 -25.62 -7.29 -4.20
N ASP A 47 -25.46 -6.20 -4.96
CA ASP A 47 -24.22 -5.42 -4.97
C ASP A 47 -23.96 -4.80 -3.60
N HIS A 48 -24.99 -4.33 -2.88
CA HIS A 48 -24.85 -3.88 -1.49
C HIS A 48 -24.61 -5.02 -0.50
N ALA A 49 -25.13 -6.23 -0.75
CA ALA A 49 -24.93 -7.36 0.14
C ALA A 49 -23.52 -7.97 0.02
N GLN A 50 -23.05 -8.19 -1.21
CA GLN A 50 -21.81 -8.90 -1.51
C GLN A 50 -20.62 -7.99 -1.81
N SER A 51 -20.88 -6.69 -1.98
CA SER A 51 -19.97 -5.73 -2.61
C SER A 51 -19.83 -5.92 -4.12
N ALA A 52 -19.54 -4.83 -4.84
CA ALA A 52 -19.33 -4.87 -6.28
C ALA A 52 -18.28 -3.84 -6.73
N VAL A 53 -17.65 -4.13 -7.87
CA VAL A 53 -16.82 -3.17 -8.61
C VAL A 53 -17.33 -3.12 -10.05
N ASP A 54 -17.64 -1.93 -10.54
CA ASP A 54 -17.97 -1.68 -11.93
C ASP A 54 -16.88 -0.84 -12.59
N ILE A 55 -16.46 -1.25 -13.78
CA ILE A 55 -15.46 -0.57 -14.61
C ILE A 55 -16.14 -0.10 -15.89
N VAL A 56 -15.99 1.17 -16.25
CA VAL A 56 -16.61 1.76 -17.45
C VAL A 56 -15.63 2.65 -18.18
N LYS A 57 -15.48 2.44 -19.50
CA LYS A 57 -14.75 3.37 -20.38
C LYS A 57 -15.70 4.40 -20.96
N CYS A 58 -15.28 5.66 -21.04
CA CYS A 58 -16.01 6.73 -21.72
C CYS A 58 -15.06 7.71 -22.41
N TYR A 59 -15.62 8.61 -23.24
CA TYR A 59 -14.83 9.45 -24.13
C TYR A 59 -15.26 10.92 -24.08
N PRO A 60 -14.69 11.72 -23.17
CA PRO A 60 -14.79 13.18 -23.24
C PRO A 60 -14.24 13.69 -24.57
N ALA A 61 -15.00 14.53 -25.26
CA ALA A 61 -14.73 14.93 -26.63
C ALA A 61 -15.23 16.34 -26.93
N LEU A 62 -14.46 17.05 -27.76
CA LEU A 62 -14.92 18.25 -28.44
C LEU A 62 -15.63 17.87 -29.75
N ASP A 63 -16.87 18.30 -29.93
CA ASP A 63 -17.75 17.94 -31.06
C ASP A 63 -18.13 19.21 -31.86
N THR A 64 -17.13 19.87 -32.45
CA THR A 64 -17.35 21.04 -33.32
C THR A 64 -17.24 20.70 -34.81
N PRO A 65 -17.97 21.41 -35.69
CA PRO A 65 -17.92 21.22 -37.13
C PRO A 65 -16.66 21.78 -37.82
N ASP A 66 -15.56 21.92 -37.08
CA ASP A 66 -14.28 22.49 -37.53
C ASP A 66 -13.09 21.86 -36.77
N THR A 67 -11.93 22.50 -36.82
CA THR A 67 -10.70 22.11 -36.11
C THR A 67 -10.39 23.02 -34.92
N SER A 68 -11.40 23.62 -34.28
CA SER A 68 -11.20 24.41 -33.07
C SER A 68 -10.47 23.58 -32.01
N ILE A 69 -9.62 24.22 -31.21
CA ILE A 69 -8.84 23.56 -30.17
C ILE A 69 -9.52 23.82 -28.83
N LEU A 70 -9.81 22.75 -28.08
CA LEU A 70 -10.12 22.88 -26.67
C LEU A 70 -8.81 22.77 -25.89
N LEU A 71 -8.37 23.87 -25.29
CA LEU A 71 -7.16 23.90 -24.46
C LEU A 71 -7.42 23.26 -23.10
N ASP A 72 -6.43 22.52 -22.60
CA ASP A 72 -6.45 21.90 -21.27
C ASP A 72 -7.78 21.18 -20.98
N GLY A 73 -8.23 20.33 -21.91
CA GLY A 73 -9.39 19.47 -21.66
C GLY A 73 -9.14 18.62 -20.41
N HIS A 74 -10.08 18.59 -19.48
CA HIS A 74 -9.90 17.87 -18.21
C HIS A 74 -11.21 17.34 -17.66
N VAL A 75 -11.12 16.25 -16.90
CA VAL A 75 -12.27 15.61 -16.25
C VAL A 75 -12.05 15.40 -14.76
N PHE A 76 -13.15 15.44 -14.01
CA PHE A 76 -13.16 15.16 -12.57
C PHE A 76 -14.58 14.85 -12.11
N ILE A 77 -14.69 14.22 -10.95
CA ILE A 77 -15.99 13.90 -10.32
C ILE A 77 -16.44 15.13 -9.52
N SER A 78 -17.34 15.94 -10.09
CA SER A 78 -17.81 17.20 -9.49
C SER A 78 -18.72 17.04 -8.28
N GLN A 79 -19.33 15.86 -8.13
CA GLN A 79 -20.20 15.52 -7.01
C GLN A 79 -19.95 14.08 -6.57
N LYS A 80 -19.62 13.91 -5.28
CA LYS A 80 -19.50 12.60 -4.60
C LYS A 80 -20.87 11.89 -4.58
N PRO A 81 -20.92 10.55 -4.68
CA PRO A 81 -22.09 9.77 -4.34
C PRO A 81 -22.69 10.19 -2.99
N THR A 82 -24.01 10.07 -2.85
CA THR A 82 -24.73 10.33 -1.59
C THR A 82 -24.65 9.12 -0.66
N ASP A 83 -24.43 7.93 -1.21
CA ASP A 83 -24.17 6.72 -0.42
C ASP A 83 -22.71 6.66 0.03
N ASP A 84 -22.49 6.62 1.34
CA ASP A 84 -21.14 6.48 1.91
C ASP A 84 -20.49 5.12 1.61
N LEU A 85 -21.28 4.10 1.25
CA LEU A 85 -20.79 2.79 0.79
C LEU A 85 -20.37 2.80 -0.69
N VAL A 86 -20.66 3.87 -1.44
CA VAL A 86 -20.36 3.96 -2.86
C VAL A 86 -19.23 4.95 -3.09
N SER A 87 -18.14 4.46 -3.68
CA SER A 87 -17.01 5.28 -4.10
C SER A 87 -16.91 5.33 -5.62
N LEU A 88 -16.53 6.49 -6.15
CA LEU A 88 -16.26 6.67 -7.58
C LEU A 88 -14.83 7.20 -7.78
N LEU A 89 -14.13 6.59 -8.73
CA LEU A 89 -12.75 6.91 -9.08
C LEU A 89 -12.59 6.99 -10.58
N ILE A 90 -11.56 7.72 -11.01
CA ILE A 90 -11.04 7.69 -12.37
C ILE A 90 -9.64 7.07 -12.31
N ALA A 91 -9.38 6.05 -13.13
CA ALA A 91 -8.05 5.49 -13.32
C ALA A 91 -7.40 6.08 -14.57
N GLU A 92 -6.33 6.84 -14.37
CA GLU A 92 -5.47 7.37 -15.43
C GLU A 92 -4.29 6.42 -15.63
N ALA A 93 -4.21 5.81 -16.81
CA ALA A 93 -3.09 5.00 -17.24
C ALA A 93 -2.64 5.45 -18.63
N ALA A 94 -1.32 5.57 -18.83
CA ALA A 94 -0.75 5.97 -20.12
C ALA A 94 -0.94 4.91 -21.23
N THR A 95 -1.22 3.66 -20.83
CA THR A 95 -1.46 2.55 -21.74
C THR A 95 -2.91 2.40 -22.15
N LEU A 96 -3.85 3.13 -21.52
CA LEU A 96 -5.27 3.05 -21.85
C LEU A 96 -5.51 3.64 -23.25
N ASP A 97 -6.09 2.85 -24.15
CA ASP A 97 -6.39 3.26 -25.51
C ASP A 97 -7.87 3.02 -25.90
N ASP A 98 -8.20 3.40 -27.13
CA ASP A 98 -9.55 3.28 -27.66
C ASP A 98 -9.96 1.81 -27.89
N ALA A 99 -9.02 0.92 -28.22
CA ALA A 99 -9.29 -0.48 -28.51
C ALA A 99 -9.53 -1.32 -27.25
N ASP A 100 -8.98 -0.92 -26.11
CA ASP A 100 -9.02 -1.66 -24.86
C ASP A 100 -10.43 -2.11 -24.46
N ARG A 101 -10.54 -3.38 -24.11
CA ARG A 101 -11.75 -4.03 -23.60
C ARG A 101 -11.66 -4.24 -22.09
N MET A 102 -12.69 -4.83 -21.50
CA MET A 102 -12.75 -5.08 -20.05
C MET A 102 -11.53 -5.86 -19.57
N THR A 103 -11.11 -6.89 -20.32
CA THR A 103 -9.92 -7.68 -20.00
C THR A 103 -8.65 -6.85 -19.95
N ASP A 104 -8.48 -5.91 -20.89
CA ASP A 104 -7.31 -5.03 -20.94
C ASP A 104 -7.36 -3.99 -19.82
N MET A 105 -8.54 -3.43 -19.53
CA MET A 105 -8.73 -2.49 -18.43
C MET A 105 -8.48 -3.14 -17.06
N VAL A 106 -8.94 -4.37 -16.85
CA VAL A 106 -8.64 -5.17 -15.65
C VAL A 106 -7.14 -5.42 -15.53
N GLU A 107 -6.48 -5.83 -16.62
CA GLU A 107 -5.03 -6.04 -16.62
C GLU A 107 -4.25 -4.75 -16.34
N ILE A 108 -4.71 -3.60 -16.85
CA ILE A 108 -4.15 -2.29 -16.51
C ILE A 108 -4.24 -2.06 -15.00
N LEU A 109 -5.40 -2.26 -14.36
CA LEU A 109 -5.58 -2.06 -12.91
C LEU A 109 -4.72 -3.02 -12.07
N GLU A 110 -4.63 -4.28 -12.50
CA GLU A 110 -3.81 -5.32 -11.86
C GLU A 110 -2.32 -5.22 -12.21
N SER A 111 -1.91 -4.22 -12.99
CA SER A 111 -0.51 -4.03 -13.37
C SER A 111 0.32 -3.33 -12.30
N SER A 112 -0.31 -2.80 -11.25
CA SER A 112 0.35 -1.97 -10.22
C SER A 112 1.36 -2.75 -9.36
N VAL A 113 1.19 -4.07 -9.22
CA VAL A 113 2.12 -4.97 -8.54
C VAL A 113 2.64 -5.99 -9.54
N ARG A 114 3.96 -6.17 -9.59
CA ARG A 114 4.65 -7.11 -10.48
C ARG A 114 5.64 -7.98 -9.72
N ALA A 115 6.12 -9.05 -10.36
CA ALA A 115 7.22 -9.84 -9.83
C ALA A 115 8.48 -8.98 -9.66
N GLY A 116 9.00 -8.95 -8.43
CA GLY A 116 10.15 -8.16 -8.02
C GLY A 116 11.42 -8.98 -7.91
N GLN A 117 12.24 -8.62 -6.91
CA GLN A 117 13.54 -9.23 -6.67
C GLN A 117 13.43 -10.74 -6.46
N LEU A 118 14.35 -11.47 -7.09
CA LEU A 118 14.48 -12.91 -6.92
C LEU A 118 14.91 -13.23 -5.48
N ILE A 119 14.10 -14.04 -4.80
CA ILE A 119 14.44 -14.65 -3.51
C ILE A 119 15.23 -15.93 -3.76
N ARG A 120 14.72 -16.77 -4.67
CA ARG A 120 15.29 -18.08 -4.95
C ARG A 120 15.01 -18.52 -6.38
N ASN A 121 16.06 -18.95 -7.09
CA ASN A 121 15.92 -19.85 -8.23
C ASN A 121 15.90 -21.30 -7.72
N ARG A 122 15.27 -22.24 -8.44
CA ARG A 122 15.23 -23.67 -8.02
C ARG A 122 14.30 -23.93 -6.81
N LEU A 123 13.09 -23.39 -6.84
CA LEU A 123 12.02 -23.83 -5.93
C LEU A 123 11.60 -25.28 -6.26
N ILE A 124 10.91 -25.94 -5.33
CA ILE A 124 10.31 -27.25 -5.55
C ILE A 124 9.22 -27.19 -6.63
N GLY A 125 9.02 -28.31 -7.34
CA GLY A 125 7.84 -28.50 -8.18
C GLY A 125 6.58 -28.60 -7.34
N LEU A 126 5.57 -27.83 -7.71
CA LEU A 126 4.25 -27.75 -7.09
C LEU A 126 3.21 -28.24 -8.09
N LEU A 127 2.24 -29.00 -7.60
CA LEU A 127 1.09 -29.43 -8.40
C LEU A 127 0.00 -28.35 -8.40
N ALA A 128 -0.81 -28.31 -9.45
CA ALA A 128 -2.02 -27.48 -9.48
C ALA A 128 -2.92 -27.78 -8.26
N GLY A 129 -3.36 -26.72 -7.57
CA GLY A 129 -4.11 -26.80 -6.32
C GLY A 129 -3.27 -26.91 -5.05
N GLN A 130 -1.94 -26.99 -5.15
CA GLN A 130 -1.04 -26.99 -3.98
C GLN A 130 -0.82 -25.57 -3.44
N ASP A 131 -0.90 -25.42 -2.12
CA ASP A 131 -0.83 -24.14 -1.40
C ASP A 131 0.26 -24.12 -0.31
N THR A 132 1.15 -25.12 -0.33
CA THR A 132 2.26 -25.25 0.62
C THR A 132 3.56 -25.71 -0.03
N PHE A 133 4.70 -25.28 0.54
CA PHE A 133 6.01 -25.84 0.21
C PHE A 133 6.91 -25.95 1.47
N PRO A 134 7.96 -26.79 1.47
CA PRO A 134 8.77 -26.98 2.68
C PRO A 134 9.56 -25.73 3.09
N ARG A 135 9.56 -25.41 4.39
CA ARG A 135 10.32 -24.30 4.98
C ARG A 135 11.84 -24.28 4.68
N PRO A 136 12.53 -25.42 4.49
CA PRO A 136 13.95 -25.42 4.09
C PRO A 136 14.24 -24.66 2.79
N TYR A 137 13.26 -24.45 1.90
CA TYR A 137 13.45 -23.65 0.69
C TYR A 137 13.62 -22.14 0.96
N LEU A 138 13.36 -21.67 2.19
CA LEU A 138 13.66 -20.31 2.63
C LEU A 138 15.05 -20.16 3.27
N GLN A 139 15.90 -21.18 3.19
CA GLN A 139 17.26 -21.16 3.70
C GLN A 139 18.26 -21.21 2.53
N SER A 140 19.21 -20.27 2.53
CA SER A 140 20.39 -20.29 1.67
C SER A 140 21.59 -20.80 2.49
N VAL A 141 22.49 -21.55 1.84
CA VAL A 141 23.74 -22.03 2.44
C VAL A 141 24.88 -21.58 1.56
N TYR A 142 25.87 -20.91 2.15
CA TYR A 142 27.14 -20.64 1.49
C TYR A 142 28.29 -21.07 2.38
N GLN A 143 29.36 -21.55 1.75
CA GLN A 143 30.54 -22.01 2.46
C GLN A 143 31.61 -20.91 2.40
N PHE A 144 32.14 -20.53 3.56
CA PHE A 144 33.27 -19.60 3.65
C PHE A 144 34.28 -20.14 4.66
N ASN A 145 35.54 -20.30 4.24
CA ASN A 145 36.62 -20.87 5.05
C ASN A 145 36.31 -22.25 5.68
N GLY A 146 35.57 -23.11 4.97
CA GLY A 146 35.23 -24.45 5.48
C GLY A 146 34.15 -24.47 6.56
N VAL A 147 33.50 -23.33 6.80
CA VAL A 147 32.34 -23.19 7.69
C VAL A 147 31.12 -22.88 6.83
N ASP A 148 30.03 -23.58 7.09
CA ASP A 148 28.74 -23.35 6.43
C ASP A 148 28.01 -22.20 7.15
N PHE A 149 27.63 -21.18 6.38
CA PHE A 149 26.81 -20.08 6.84
C PHE A 149 25.40 -20.24 6.29
N TYR A 150 24.42 -20.04 7.18
CA TYR A 150 23.01 -20.13 6.86
C TYR A 150 22.39 -18.74 6.84
N GLU A 151 21.77 -18.39 5.74
CA GLU A 151 20.94 -17.19 5.63
C GLU A 151 19.49 -17.61 5.56
N ASN A 152 18.68 -17.15 6.53
CA ASN A 152 17.26 -17.47 6.59
C ASN A 152 16.46 -16.29 6.08
N ILE A 153 15.54 -16.55 5.16
CA ILE A 153 14.51 -15.61 4.76
C ILE A 153 13.33 -15.76 5.72
N THR A 154 12.88 -14.63 6.27
CA THR A 154 11.63 -14.55 7.01
C THR A 154 10.56 -13.96 6.10
N LEU A 155 9.48 -14.71 5.92
CA LEU A 155 8.26 -14.23 5.30
C LEU A 155 7.24 -13.94 6.40
N VAL A 156 6.58 -12.79 6.33
CA VAL A 156 5.63 -12.34 7.36
C VAL A 156 4.21 -12.73 6.95
N GLN A 157 3.35 -13.04 7.93
CA GLN A 157 1.92 -13.21 7.67
C GLN A 157 1.34 -11.98 6.95
N GLY A 158 0.53 -12.22 5.93
CA GLY A 158 -0.06 -11.16 5.10
C GLY A 158 0.85 -10.67 3.97
N GLN A 159 2.15 -11.04 3.95
CA GLN A 159 3.07 -10.64 2.89
C GLN A 159 2.70 -11.29 1.55
N THR A 160 2.61 -10.50 0.50
CA THR A 160 2.45 -10.98 -0.88
C THR A 160 3.81 -11.30 -1.50
N ILE A 161 3.94 -12.52 -2.02
CA ILE A 161 5.09 -13.03 -2.77
C ILE A 161 4.64 -13.49 -4.15
N VAL A 162 5.60 -13.75 -5.04
CA VAL A 162 5.33 -14.31 -6.37
C VAL A 162 6.05 -15.63 -6.54
N ILE A 163 5.32 -16.65 -6.98
CA ILE A 163 5.87 -17.89 -7.49
C ILE A 163 5.71 -17.85 -9.01
N SER A 164 6.82 -17.91 -9.74
CA SER A 164 6.83 -17.78 -11.19
C SER A 164 7.48 -18.98 -11.88
N VAL A 165 7.02 -19.29 -13.09
CA VAL A 165 7.67 -20.23 -14.01
C VAL A 165 8.31 -19.42 -15.14
N GLU A 166 9.63 -19.46 -15.20
CA GLU A 166 10.42 -18.63 -16.12
C GLU A 166 11.47 -19.47 -16.85
N TYR A 167 11.50 -19.37 -18.18
CA TYR A 167 12.54 -19.93 -19.04
C TYR A 167 12.50 -19.26 -20.43
N PRO A 168 13.62 -19.22 -21.16
CA PRO A 168 13.69 -18.68 -22.52
C PRO A 168 13.12 -19.65 -23.55
N GLY A 169 12.88 -19.17 -24.78
CA GLY A 169 12.49 -20.01 -25.91
C GLY A 169 10.99 -20.31 -26.00
N ALA A 170 10.66 -21.40 -26.69
CA ALA A 170 9.27 -21.81 -26.93
C ALA A 170 8.59 -22.27 -25.65
N GLU A 171 7.30 -21.97 -25.52
CA GLU A 171 6.50 -22.35 -24.36
C GLU A 171 6.35 -23.88 -24.24
N ASN A 172 6.52 -24.39 -23.03
CA ASN A 172 6.35 -25.79 -22.70
C ASN A 172 4.88 -26.07 -22.37
N ALA A 173 4.30 -27.09 -23.00
CA ALA A 173 2.90 -27.44 -22.83
C ALA A 173 2.53 -27.95 -21.42
N LEU A 174 3.48 -28.56 -20.69
CA LEU A 174 3.25 -29.05 -19.33
C LEU A 174 3.49 -27.97 -18.27
N TYR A 175 4.40 -27.03 -18.56
CA TYR A 175 4.86 -26.01 -17.63
C TYR A 175 4.76 -24.63 -18.28
N PRO A 176 3.55 -24.08 -18.49
CA PRO A 176 3.39 -22.76 -19.10
C PRO A 176 4.07 -21.68 -18.26
N ARG A 177 4.48 -20.57 -18.89
CA ARG A 177 5.08 -19.45 -18.14
C ARG A 177 3.98 -18.64 -17.49
N PHE A 178 4.14 -18.34 -16.20
CA PHE A 178 3.20 -17.50 -15.46
C PHE A 178 3.86 -16.85 -14.24
N GLU A 179 3.18 -15.83 -13.72
CA GLU A 179 3.45 -15.22 -12.42
C GLU A 179 2.24 -15.45 -11.50
N HIS A 180 2.45 -16.10 -10.36
CA HIS A 180 1.39 -16.38 -9.39
C HIS A 180 1.63 -15.59 -8.10
N PHE A 181 0.78 -14.60 -7.89
CA PHE A 181 0.79 -13.77 -6.68
C PHE A 181 0.06 -14.51 -5.57
N CYS A 182 0.73 -14.70 -4.43
CA CYS A 182 0.14 -15.37 -3.28
C CYS A 182 0.55 -14.70 -1.96
N GLN A 183 -0.33 -14.77 -0.97
CA GLN A 183 -0.18 -14.19 0.35
C GLN A 183 0.19 -15.26 1.37
N ILE A 184 1.20 -14.96 2.19
CA ILE A 184 1.68 -15.83 3.27
C ILE A 184 0.68 -15.87 4.42
N GLN A 185 0.29 -17.07 4.82
CA GLN A 185 -0.76 -17.28 5.82
C GLN A 185 -0.25 -17.21 7.27
N LYS A 186 1.04 -17.42 7.48
CA LYS A 186 1.68 -17.38 8.80
C LYS A 186 3.14 -16.96 8.68
N THR A 187 3.60 -16.12 9.60
CA THR A 187 5.01 -15.73 9.67
C THR A 187 5.90 -16.97 9.81
N VAL A 188 6.86 -17.11 8.90
CA VAL A 188 7.72 -18.28 8.78
C VAL A 188 9.15 -17.85 8.44
N THR A 189 10.10 -18.37 9.21
CA THR A 189 11.54 -18.14 8.99
C THR A 189 12.20 -19.44 8.54
N GLY A 190 13.12 -19.35 7.56
CA GLY A 190 13.90 -20.48 7.05
C GLY A 190 14.51 -21.36 8.16
N GLY A 191 14.52 -22.67 7.93
CA GLY A 191 15.02 -23.66 8.89
C GLY A 191 14.56 -25.08 8.57
N THR A 192 14.88 -26.03 9.45
CA THR A 192 14.57 -27.45 9.27
C THR A 192 13.13 -27.78 9.64
N GLY A 193 12.45 -28.60 8.81
CA GLY A 193 11.06 -29.01 9.04
C GLY A 193 10.02 -27.88 8.91
N GLY A 194 8.75 -28.27 8.79
CA GLY A 194 7.63 -27.33 8.62
C GLY A 194 7.36 -26.91 7.18
N LEU A 195 6.30 -26.11 7.00
CA LEU A 195 5.77 -25.70 5.71
C LEU A 195 5.61 -24.17 5.68
N VAL A 196 5.81 -23.61 4.50
CA VAL A 196 5.30 -22.29 4.12
C VAL A 196 3.90 -22.50 3.58
N GLN A 197 2.91 -21.79 4.13
CA GLN A 197 1.52 -21.82 3.68
C GLN A 197 1.19 -20.50 3.01
N PHE A 198 0.59 -20.55 1.82
CA PHE A 198 0.23 -19.38 1.04
C PHE A 198 -1.15 -19.54 0.39
N LYS A 199 -1.80 -18.45 0.01
CA LYS A 199 -3.05 -18.47 -0.77
C LYS A 199 -3.07 -17.35 -1.81
N PRO A 200 -3.68 -17.53 -2.99
CA PRO A 200 -4.34 -18.76 -3.46
C PRO A 200 -3.33 -19.87 -3.81
N ALA A 201 -3.85 -21.09 -3.98
CA ALA A 201 -3.07 -22.25 -4.43
C ALA A 201 -2.55 -22.07 -5.86
N ILE A 202 -1.51 -22.80 -6.23
CA ILE A 202 -0.89 -22.72 -7.56
C ILE A 202 -1.88 -23.17 -8.66
N PRO A 203 -2.01 -22.42 -9.77
CA PRO A 203 -3.00 -22.71 -10.82
C PRO A 203 -2.57 -23.82 -11.80
N PHE A 204 -1.27 -23.97 -12.02
CA PHE A 204 -0.69 -24.93 -12.97
C PHE A 204 0.49 -25.66 -12.36
N ASP A 205 0.75 -26.88 -12.80
CA ASP A 205 1.94 -27.61 -12.38
C ASP A 205 3.20 -26.80 -12.67
N THR A 206 4.16 -26.82 -11.74
CA THR A 206 5.44 -26.13 -11.86
C THR A 206 6.58 -27.13 -11.91
N PRO A 207 7.62 -26.89 -12.73
CA PRO A 207 8.71 -27.83 -12.89
C PRO A 207 9.51 -27.94 -11.60
N ASN A 208 9.89 -29.17 -11.24
CA ASN A 208 10.81 -29.37 -10.14
C ASN A 208 12.20 -28.80 -10.45
N TYR A 209 13.02 -28.55 -9.41
CA TYR A 209 14.30 -27.85 -9.52
C TYR A 209 15.31 -28.51 -10.49
N ASP A 210 15.16 -29.79 -10.78
CA ASP A 210 15.99 -30.63 -11.64
C ASP A 210 15.45 -30.75 -13.08
N ILE A 211 14.20 -30.34 -13.33
CA ILE A 211 13.62 -30.34 -14.68
C ILE A 211 14.29 -29.24 -15.51
N THR A 212 14.70 -29.60 -16.73
CA THR A 212 15.34 -28.69 -17.69
C THR A 212 14.37 -28.38 -18.84
N ILE A 213 14.12 -27.09 -19.09
CA ILE A 213 13.26 -26.59 -20.17
C ILE A 213 14.09 -25.65 -21.03
N ASN A 214 14.17 -25.91 -22.34
CA ASN A 214 14.95 -25.12 -23.29
C ASN A 214 16.41 -24.86 -22.87
N GLY A 215 17.01 -25.83 -22.16
CA GLY A 215 18.39 -25.77 -21.68
C GLY A 215 18.59 -25.08 -20.32
N GLU A 216 17.53 -24.58 -19.67
CA GLU A 216 17.59 -23.99 -18.34
C GLU A 216 16.92 -24.88 -17.29
N SER A 217 17.52 -24.99 -16.09
CA SER A 217 16.95 -25.69 -14.94
C SER A 217 16.64 -24.71 -13.81
N GLY A 218 15.76 -25.10 -12.87
CA GLY A 218 15.35 -24.20 -11.79
C GLY A 218 14.35 -23.13 -12.23
N CYS A 219 13.52 -23.47 -13.22
CA CYS A 219 12.56 -22.56 -13.83
C CYS A 219 11.47 -22.06 -12.87
N THR A 220 11.20 -22.80 -11.79
CA THR A 220 10.31 -22.34 -10.70
C THR A 220 11.08 -21.43 -9.76
N LYS A 221 10.64 -20.18 -9.68
CA LYS A 221 11.30 -19.11 -8.93
C LYS A 221 10.37 -18.55 -7.86
N LEU A 222 10.97 -18.17 -6.74
CA LEU A 222 10.31 -17.45 -5.65
C LEU A 222 10.82 -16.01 -5.66
N ARG A 223 9.91 -15.03 -5.63
CA ARG A 223 10.22 -13.60 -5.74
C ARG A 223 9.45 -12.78 -4.73
N TYR A 224 10.02 -11.63 -4.37
CA TYR A 224 9.26 -10.55 -3.75
C TYR A 224 8.34 -9.90 -4.79
N THR A 225 7.42 -9.07 -4.31
CA THR A 225 6.64 -8.17 -5.16
C THR A 225 7.39 -6.84 -5.32
N SER A 226 7.14 -6.17 -6.44
CA SER A 226 7.50 -4.76 -6.65
C SER A 226 6.24 -4.01 -7.02
N SER A 227 6.10 -2.79 -6.53
CA SER A 227 5.01 -1.90 -6.97
C SER A 227 5.52 -0.91 -8.02
N ASN A 228 4.64 -0.48 -8.90
CA ASN A 228 4.86 0.65 -9.79
C ASN A 228 3.75 1.69 -9.58
N ASP A 229 4.05 2.93 -9.90
CA ASP A 229 3.09 4.04 -9.86
C ASP A 229 2.58 4.35 -11.29
N GLY A 230 2.39 3.30 -12.11
CA GLY A 230 1.98 3.42 -13.51
C GLY A 230 0.52 3.87 -13.72
N ILE A 231 -0.26 3.89 -12.63
CA ILE A 231 -1.66 4.28 -12.61
C ILE A 231 -1.83 5.39 -11.58
N LYS A 232 -2.47 6.47 -11.99
CA LYS A 232 -2.93 7.51 -11.08
C LYS A 232 -4.42 7.37 -10.88
N TYR A 233 -4.87 7.53 -9.65
CA TYR A 233 -6.29 7.51 -9.31
C TYR A 233 -6.75 8.93 -9.00
N HIS A 234 -7.92 9.30 -9.49
CA HIS A 234 -8.56 10.58 -9.22
C HIS A 234 -9.91 10.33 -8.56
N GLY A 235 -10.04 10.74 -7.31
CA GLY A 235 -11.29 10.64 -6.55
C GLY A 235 -11.89 11.99 -6.20
N VAL A 236 -12.91 11.93 -5.35
CA VAL A 236 -13.60 13.08 -4.77
C VAL A 236 -13.74 12.88 -3.26
N THR A 237 -13.57 13.97 -2.53
CA THR A 237 -13.72 14.04 -1.07
C THR A 237 -14.46 15.34 -0.73
N GLN A 238 -14.77 15.56 0.54
CA GLN A 238 -15.40 16.80 1.00
C GLN A 238 -14.52 17.53 2.01
N LEU A 239 -14.67 18.86 2.06
CA LEU A 239 -14.03 19.68 3.09
C LEU A 239 -14.64 19.39 4.47
N THR A 240 -13.80 19.18 5.47
CA THR A 240 -14.20 19.03 6.89
C THR A 240 -14.20 20.35 7.66
N ALA A 241 -13.66 21.41 7.05
CA ALA A 241 -13.72 22.78 7.55
C ALA A 241 -13.84 23.76 6.38
N ALA A 242 -14.41 24.94 6.61
CA ALA A 242 -14.41 26.00 5.61
C ALA A 242 -12.96 26.40 5.25
N ALA A 243 -12.68 26.62 3.97
CA ALA A 243 -11.33 26.85 3.48
C ALA A 243 -11.22 28.08 2.58
N THR A 244 -10.17 28.87 2.82
CA THR A 244 -9.69 30.00 1.99
C THR A 244 -8.17 29.98 1.84
N THR A 245 -7.50 29.08 2.57
CA THR A 245 -6.05 29.04 2.75
C THR A 245 -5.41 27.97 1.86
N GLU A 246 -4.09 27.86 1.92
CA GLU A 246 -3.32 26.81 1.24
C GLU A 246 -3.55 25.42 1.83
N VAL A 247 -4.02 25.31 3.08
CA VAL A 247 -4.32 24.02 3.72
C VAL A 247 -5.81 23.75 3.63
N LEU A 248 -6.17 22.64 2.98
CA LEU A 248 -7.55 22.14 2.91
C LEU A 248 -7.69 20.92 3.83
N ALA A 249 -8.52 21.02 4.86
CA ALA A 249 -8.91 19.86 5.66
C ALA A 249 -9.99 19.07 4.92
N VAL A 250 -9.75 17.78 4.69
CA VAL A 250 -10.62 16.89 3.90
C VAL A 250 -10.93 15.60 4.67
N GLU A 251 -12.00 14.91 4.31
CA GLU A 251 -12.43 13.67 4.99
C GLU A 251 -11.35 12.57 4.90
N SER A 252 -10.79 12.41 3.70
CA SER A 252 -9.76 11.44 3.36
C SER A 252 -9.12 11.82 2.02
N THR A 253 -7.84 11.49 1.86
CA THR A 253 -7.12 11.57 0.57
C THR A 253 -6.93 10.20 -0.10
N GLN A 254 -7.40 9.13 0.55
CA GLN A 254 -7.38 7.76 0.05
C GLN A 254 -8.81 7.21 -0.14
N VAL A 255 -8.96 6.32 -1.10
CA VAL A 255 -10.22 5.61 -1.39
C VAL A 255 -9.94 4.12 -1.51
N GLU A 256 -10.92 3.32 -1.09
CA GLU A 256 -10.94 1.89 -1.31
C GLU A 256 -11.40 1.59 -2.75
N LEU A 257 -10.47 1.14 -3.59
CA LEU A 257 -10.75 0.61 -4.92
C LEU A 257 -11.47 -0.74 -4.83
N LEU A 258 -11.08 -1.57 -3.87
CA LEU A 258 -11.65 -2.88 -3.65
C LEU A 258 -12.49 -2.88 -2.38
N PRO A 259 -13.66 -3.52 -2.39
CA PRO A 259 -14.47 -3.61 -1.20
C PRO A 259 -13.81 -4.47 -0.15
N LYS A 260 -13.93 -4.02 1.10
CA LYS A 260 -13.32 -4.65 2.26
C LYS A 260 -14.37 -4.86 3.34
N VAL A 261 -14.48 -6.08 3.83
CA VAL A 261 -15.34 -6.39 4.98
C VAL A 261 -14.50 -6.26 6.23
N LYS A 262 -14.75 -5.22 7.02
CA LYS A 262 -14.14 -5.04 8.33
C LYS A 262 -14.88 -5.92 9.33
N THR A 263 -14.22 -6.93 9.87
CA THR A 263 -14.74 -7.76 10.96
C THR A 263 -13.93 -7.50 12.22
N ILE A 264 -14.57 -7.66 13.37
CA ILE A 264 -13.89 -7.55 14.66
C ILE A 264 -13.34 -8.94 15.00
N SER A 265 -12.02 -9.05 15.11
CA SER A 265 -11.37 -10.23 15.66
C SER A 265 -11.02 -9.96 17.11
N VAL A 266 -11.40 -10.86 18.00
CA VAL A 266 -11.07 -10.75 19.42
C VAL A 266 -9.80 -11.54 19.69
N SER A 267 -8.75 -10.85 20.13
CA SER A 267 -7.51 -11.45 20.63
C SER A 267 -7.58 -11.48 22.16
N ALA A 268 -8.00 -12.62 22.73
CA ALA A 268 -8.18 -12.78 24.17
C ALA A 268 -7.06 -13.62 24.81
N GLY A 269 -6.76 -13.32 26.08
CA GLY A 269 -5.84 -14.06 26.92
C GLY A 269 -4.37 -13.86 26.56
N ASN A 270 -4.02 -12.75 25.92
CA ASN A 270 -2.65 -12.46 25.52
C ASN A 270 -1.74 -12.36 26.74
N ALA A 271 -0.67 -13.14 26.75
CA ALA A 271 0.39 -13.05 27.73
C ALA A 271 1.52 -12.14 27.22
N LEU A 272 2.20 -11.49 28.17
CA LEU A 272 3.48 -10.84 27.92
C LEU A 272 4.54 -11.90 27.56
N ASP A 273 5.39 -11.59 26.58
CA ASP A 273 6.48 -12.45 26.13
C ASP A 273 7.66 -11.56 25.74
N GLY A 274 8.89 -11.93 26.12
CA GLY A 274 10.09 -11.17 25.81
C GLY A 274 10.27 -9.87 26.61
N VAL A 275 9.39 -9.56 27.55
CA VAL A 275 9.48 -8.37 28.42
C VAL A 275 10.47 -8.63 29.55
N SER A 276 11.40 -7.69 29.77
CA SER A 276 12.34 -7.77 30.90
C SER A 276 11.65 -7.32 32.19
N ASP A 277 11.73 -8.12 33.24
CA ASP A 277 11.25 -7.72 34.56
C ASP A 277 12.32 -6.91 35.33
N SER A 278 11.93 -6.25 36.43
CA SER A 278 12.84 -5.49 37.31
C SER A 278 13.95 -6.33 37.96
N GLN A 279 13.90 -7.65 37.80
CA GLN A 279 14.87 -8.60 38.33
C GLN A 279 15.84 -9.12 37.28
N GLY A 280 15.70 -8.68 36.03
CA GLY A 280 16.50 -9.12 34.90
C GLY A 280 16.04 -10.46 34.31
N GLY A 281 14.91 -11.02 34.74
CA GLY A 281 14.27 -12.15 34.06
C GLY A 281 13.57 -11.71 32.77
N THR A 282 13.38 -12.65 31.84
CA THR A 282 12.52 -12.45 30.66
C THR A 282 11.21 -13.17 30.91
N VAL A 283 10.10 -12.43 30.95
CA VAL A 283 8.75 -12.99 31.07
C VAL A 283 8.52 -13.95 29.89
N GLY A 284 8.24 -15.23 30.20
CA GLY A 284 8.08 -16.29 29.19
C GLY A 284 9.34 -17.12 28.90
N GLY A 285 10.49 -16.82 29.53
CA GLY A 285 11.73 -17.59 29.38
C GLY A 285 11.68 -19.01 29.96
N ILE A 286 12.56 -19.90 29.46
CA ILE A 286 12.65 -21.32 29.88
C ILE A 286 13.15 -21.48 31.34
N SER A 287 13.80 -20.46 31.90
CA SER A 287 14.43 -20.46 33.23
C SER A 287 13.72 -19.51 34.18
N SER A 288 13.43 -20.00 35.40
CA SER A 288 12.86 -19.21 36.51
C SER A 288 13.93 -18.61 37.43
N LEU A 289 15.22 -18.75 37.09
CA LEU A 289 16.32 -18.16 37.85
C LEU A 289 16.60 -16.72 37.39
N PRO A 290 17.01 -15.80 38.29
CA PRO A 290 17.34 -14.42 37.93
C PRO A 290 18.50 -14.38 36.93
N SER A 291 18.42 -13.54 35.90
CA SER A 291 19.54 -13.34 34.98
C SER A 291 20.49 -12.23 35.47
N MET A 292 21.70 -12.20 34.90
CA MET A 292 22.73 -11.21 35.25
C MET A 292 22.41 -9.87 34.59
N TYR A 293 22.25 -8.82 35.40
CA TYR A 293 21.94 -7.46 34.97
C TYR A 293 23.16 -6.54 35.08
N TYR A 294 23.26 -5.56 34.17
CA TYR A 294 24.24 -4.47 34.24
C TYR A 294 23.55 -3.16 34.59
N LYS A 295 24.01 -2.50 35.66
CA LYS A 295 23.67 -1.11 35.98
C LYS A 295 24.32 -0.20 34.95
N THR A 296 23.59 0.81 34.48
CA THR A 296 24.08 1.75 33.46
C THR A 296 24.37 3.10 34.09
N VAL A 297 25.53 3.66 33.78
CA VAL A 297 25.89 5.05 34.08
C VAL A 297 26.36 5.71 32.79
N SER A 298 26.14 7.02 32.66
CA SER A 298 26.66 7.74 31.50
C SER A 298 27.10 9.15 31.85
N LEU A 299 28.03 9.66 31.05
CA LEU A 299 28.50 11.05 31.10
C LEU A 299 28.30 11.69 29.72
N PRO A 300 27.98 12.99 29.65
CA PRO A 300 27.93 13.70 28.38
C PRO A 300 29.33 13.85 27.78
N SER A 301 29.44 13.80 26.45
CA SER A 301 30.68 14.07 25.73
C SER A 301 31.06 15.56 25.81
N VAL A 302 32.36 15.82 25.97
CA VAL A 302 32.93 17.17 26.07
C VAL A 302 33.90 17.39 24.92
N ALA A 303 33.83 18.59 24.30
CA ALA A 303 34.66 18.92 23.15
C ALA A 303 36.16 18.75 23.46
N GLY A 304 36.85 17.95 22.65
CA GLY A 304 38.29 17.70 22.78
C GLY A 304 38.68 16.75 23.91
N GLN A 305 37.74 16.20 24.68
CA GLN A 305 38.02 15.25 25.75
C GLN A 305 38.09 13.82 25.21
N SER A 306 39.24 13.17 25.36
CA SER A 306 39.48 11.77 24.97
C SER A 306 39.38 10.78 26.14
N THR A 307 39.33 11.26 27.38
CA THR A 307 39.37 10.41 28.58
C THR A 307 38.18 10.73 29.49
N TYR A 308 37.41 9.71 29.84
CA TYR A 308 36.24 9.80 30.71
C TYR A 308 36.44 8.87 31.90
N ILE A 309 36.21 9.39 33.10
CA ILE A 309 36.43 8.66 34.36
C ILE A 309 35.08 8.51 35.05
N PHE A 310 34.75 7.27 35.41
CA PHE A 310 33.56 6.91 36.16
C PHE A 310 33.99 6.39 37.53
N GLU A 311 33.51 7.02 38.60
CA GLU A 311 33.66 6.52 39.96
C GLU A 311 32.45 5.66 40.29
N LEU A 312 32.66 4.35 40.45
CA LEU A 312 31.63 3.35 40.66
C LEU A 312 31.82 2.73 42.06
N PRO A 313 31.33 3.39 43.12
CA PRO A 313 31.55 2.94 44.49
C PRO A 313 30.95 1.57 44.78
N ASP A 314 29.97 1.15 43.98
CA ASP A 314 29.28 -0.13 44.06
C ASP A 314 29.75 -1.12 42.98
N LEU A 315 30.94 -0.96 42.39
CA LEU A 315 31.42 -1.91 41.37
C LEU A 315 31.81 -3.25 41.99
N LEU A 316 31.20 -4.35 41.53
CA LEU A 316 31.60 -5.69 41.95
C LEU A 316 32.94 -6.08 41.32
N ILE A 317 33.97 -6.14 42.17
CA ILE A 317 35.34 -6.53 41.80
C ILE A 317 35.62 -7.93 42.31
N SER A 318 35.85 -8.88 41.40
CA SER A 318 36.23 -10.24 41.73
C SER A 318 37.08 -10.87 40.61
N ASN A 319 38.06 -11.68 40.98
CA ASN A 319 38.83 -12.47 40.00
C ASN A 319 37.94 -13.47 39.25
N TRP A 320 36.79 -13.84 39.83
CA TRP A 320 35.80 -14.72 39.23
C TRP A 320 35.38 -14.32 37.82
N PHE A 321 35.29 -13.02 37.55
CA PHE A 321 34.94 -12.50 36.23
C PHE A 321 35.98 -12.88 35.18
N ASN A 322 37.27 -12.64 35.47
CA ASN A 322 38.37 -12.99 34.59
C ASN A 322 38.52 -14.50 34.43
N ASP A 323 38.44 -15.24 35.54
CA ASP A 323 38.59 -16.70 35.57
C ASP A 323 37.53 -17.42 34.72
N ASN A 324 36.34 -16.82 34.57
CA ASN A 324 35.21 -17.39 33.81
C ASN A 324 34.90 -16.64 32.49
N GLY A 325 35.76 -15.71 32.06
CA GLY A 325 35.59 -14.98 30.79
C GLY A 325 34.35 -14.07 30.74
N ILE A 326 33.92 -13.53 31.89
CA ILE A 326 32.78 -12.63 32.01
C ILE A 326 33.27 -11.20 32.18
N GLN A 327 32.78 -10.27 31.37
CA GLN A 327 33.09 -8.85 31.54
C GLN A 327 32.18 -8.23 32.60
N ASN A 328 32.74 -7.75 33.71
CA ASN A 328 31.97 -7.04 34.74
C ASN A 328 31.72 -5.56 34.41
N VAL A 329 32.42 -5.01 33.41
CA VAL A 329 32.25 -3.65 32.89
C VAL A 329 32.27 -3.67 31.36
N LYS A 330 31.33 -2.94 30.74
CA LYS A 330 31.15 -2.85 29.28
C LYS A 330 30.94 -1.41 28.86
N TYR A 331 31.60 -1.00 27.77
CA TYR A 331 31.32 0.27 27.12
C TYR A 331 30.08 0.19 26.25
N THR A 332 29.19 1.19 26.34
CA THR A 332 27.91 1.22 25.62
C THR A 332 27.66 2.52 24.85
N GLY A 333 28.64 3.43 24.81
CA GLY A 333 28.55 4.67 24.02
C GLY A 333 28.92 4.48 22.54
N ALA A 334 28.89 5.58 21.80
CA ALA A 334 29.26 5.61 20.37
C ALA A 334 30.76 5.32 20.12
N TRP A 335 31.08 4.79 18.94
CA TRP A 335 32.46 4.42 18.53
C TRP A 335 33.19 3.43 19.46
N PRO A 336 32.58 2.27 19.78
CA PRO A 336 33.18 1.27 20.67
C PRO A 336 34.54 0.75 20.18
N GLN A 337 34.79 0.75 18.87
CA GLN A 337 36.06 0.32 18.28
C GLN A 337 37.24 1.25 18.62
N ASN A 338 36.97 2.50 19.02
CA ASN A 338 37.99 3.48 19.38
C ASN A 338 38.15 3.65 20.90
N ALA A 339 37.25 3.07 21.69
CA ALA A 339 37.21 3.17 23.13
C ALA A 339 37.92 1.97 23.78
N SER A 340 38.88 2.23 24.66
CA SER A 340 39.44 1.24 25.57
C SER A 340 38.95 1.49 26.99
N VAL A 341 38.56 0.42 27.69
CA VAL A 341 38.09 0.48 29.07
C VAL A 341 39.16 -0.11 29.98
N THR A 342 39.58 0.65 30.97
CA THR A 342 40.49 0.19 32.03
C THR A 342 39.79 0.31 33.37
N VAL A 343 39.80 -0.75 34.16
CA VAL A 343 39.22 -0.79 35.51
C VAL A 343 40.38 -0.80 36.50
N THR A 344 40.43 0.14 37.44
CA THR A 344 41.43 0.20 38.52
C THR A 344 40.71 0.50 39.82
N GLY A 345 40.56 -0.52 40.67
CA GLY A 345 39.68 -0.42 41.83
C GLY A 345 38.25 -0.12 41.39
N MET A 346 37.60 0.83 42.06
CA MET A 346 36.23 1.30 41.77
C MET A 346 36.17 2.33 40.63
N THR A 347 37.32 2.69 40.05
CA THR A 347 37.41 3.70 39.00
C THR A 347 37.48 3.02 37.63
N VAL A 348 36.55 3.37 36.74
CA VAL A 348 36.55 2.93 35.34
C VAL A 348 36.97 4.10 34.47
N THR A 349 38.05 3.92 33.73
CA THR A 349 38.56 4.91 32.77
C THR A 349 38.28 4.44 31.35
N VAL A 350 37.58 5.27 30.58
CA VAL A 350 37.38 5.09 29.15
C VAL A 350 38.31 6.04 28.40
N ILE A 351 39.16 5.49 27.53
CA ILE A 351 40.11 6.27 26.74
C ILE A 351 39.80 6.05 25.25
N PHE A 352 39.59 7.14 24.52
CA PHE A 352 39.46 7.11 23.08
C PHE A 352 40.83 7.32 22.43
N THR A 353 41.24 6.39 21.57
CA THR A 353 42.52 6.47 20.85
C THR A 353 42.30 6.90 19.40
N GLY A 354 42.99 7.98 18.98
CA GLY A 354 42.92 8.51 17.61
C GLY A 354 41.61 9.25 17.27
N TYR A 355 40.74 9.48 18.26
CA TYR A 355 39.44 10.12 18.08
C TYR A 355 38.98 10.79 19.38
N THR A 356 38.31 11.94 19.31
CA THR A 356 37.63 12.58 20.45
C THR A 356 36.13 12.67 20.14
N PRO A 357 35.25 12.14 21.00
CA PRO A 357 33.80 12.21 20.78
C PRO A 357 33.32 13.66 20.57
N PRO A 358 32.51 13.96 19.53
CA PRO A 358 31.86 15.24 19.34
C PRO A 358 30.89 15.55 20.49
N VAL A 359 30.59 16.83 20.73
CA VAL A 359 29.59 17.25 21.74
C VAL A 359 28.21 16.76 21.35
N GLY A 360 27.39 16.36 22.33
CA GLY A 360 26.00 15.93 22.13
C GLY A 360 25.80 14.41 22.13
N TYR A 361 26.84 13.63 22.42
CA TYR A 361 26.79 12.18 22.54
C TYR A 361 26.92 11.75 24.01
N SER A 362 26.39 10.59 24.34
CA SER A 362 26.50 9.99 25.68
C SER A 362 27.60 8.93 25.71
N ILE A 363 28.51 9.03 26.67
CA ILE A 363 29.54 8.04 26.96
C ILE A 363 28.99 7.13 28.06
N GLY A 364 28.55 5.93 27.68
CA GLY A 364 27.90 4.98 28.57
C GLY A 364 28.84 3.86 29.05
N ILE A 365 28.68 3.46 30.32
CA ILE A 365 29.24 2.25 30.92
C ILE A 365 28.12 1.42 31.53
N ASN A 366 28.14 0.13 31.23
CA ASN A 366 27.32 -0.90 31.87
C ASN A 366 28.22 -1.69 32.82
N TYR A 367 27.85 -1.83 34.09
CA TYR A 367 28.65 -2.51 35.10
C TYR A 367 27.82 -3.37 36.06
N ILE A 368 28.47 -4.33 36.72
CA ILE A 368 27.83 -5.20 37.72
C ILE A 368 28.02 -4.58 39.11
N SER A 369 26.92 -4.42 39.83
CA SER A 369 26.90 -3.75 41.14
C SER A 369 27.05 -4.75 42.29
N ASP A 370 27.89 -4.45 43.28
CA ASP A 370 28.07 -5.25 44.52
C ASP A 370 26.94 -5.06 45.53
N ASP A 371 26.20 -3.95 45.45
CA ASP A 371 24.93 -3.76 46.16
C ASP A 371 23.91 -4.83 45.81
N LYS A 372 23.97 -5.39 44.59
CA LYS A 372 23.00 -6.36 44.07
C LYS A 372 23.55 -7.77 43.95
N TYR A 373 24.84 -7.91 43.65
CA TYR A 373 25.45 -9.20 43.34
C TYR A 373 26.65 -9.49 44.22
N ASP A 374 26.93 -10.76 44.47
CA ASP A 374 28.13 -11.19 45.17
C ASP A 374 28.62 -12.52 44.57
N ILE A 375 29.89 -12.86 44.78
CA ILE A 375 30.49 -14.10 44.29
C ILE A 375 30.69 -15.06 45.45
N TYR A 376 30.03 -16.21 45.35
CA TYR A 376 30.14 -17.29 46.31
C TYR A 376 31.19 -18.32 45.88
N TYR A 377 31.92 -18.85 46.87
CA TYR A 377 32.90 -19.91 46.72
C TYR A 377 32.67 -21.02 47.75
N THR A 378 32.64 -22.29 47.31
CA THR A 378 32.66 -23.43 48.25
C THR A 378 33.97 -23.46 49.05
N PRO A 379 33.97 -23.87 50.34
CA PRO A 379 32.90 -24.55 51.08
C PRO A 379 32.13 -23.64 52.06
N ALA A 380 32.00 -22.33 51.79
CA ALA A 380 31.22 -21.43 52.64
C ALA A 380 29.75 -21.90 52.80
N SER A 381 29.04 -21.47 53.82
CA SER A 381 27.58 -21.69 53.88
C SER A 381 26.88 -20.80 52.86
N PHE A 382 25.93 -21.34 52.10
CA PHE A 382 25.14 -20.56 51.14
C PHE A 382 24.34 -19.47 51.89
N PRO A 383 24.42 -18.19 51.50
CA PRO A 383 23.70 -17.11 52.20
C PRO A 383 22.18 -17.30 52.13
N ALA A 384 21.50 -17.16 53.27
CA ALA A 384 20.05 -17.38 53.37
C ALA A 384 19.19 -16.34 52.60
N ASN A 385 19.79 -15.19 52.24
CA ASN A 385 19.15 -14.07 51.56
C ASN A 385 19.68 -13.85 50.13
N ARG A 386 20.24 -14.88 49.48
CA ARG A 386 20.70 -14.77 48.10
C ARG A 386 20.29 -16.00 47.29
N VAL A 387 20.16 -15.85 45.98
CA VAL A 387 19.83 -16.92 45.02
C VAL A 387 20.85 -16.93 43.90
N MET A 388 21.14 -18.11 43.32
CA MET A 388 22.05 -18.21 42.17
C MET A 388 21.51 -17.48 40.94
N VAL A 389 22.41 -16.82 40.22
CA VAL A 389 22.14 -16.20 38.93
C VAL A 389 22.22 -17.25 37.82
N ASP A 390 21.26 -17.22 36.89
CA ASP A 390 21.15 -18.20 35.82
C ASP A 390 22.41 -18.27 34.95
N ASN A 391 22.82 -19.50 34.62
CA ASN A 391 24.03 -19.84 33.88
C ASN A 391 25.34 -19.22 34.44
N ARG A 392 25.42 -18.90 35.75
CA ARG A 392 26.60 -18.30 36.41
C ARG A 392 27.21 -19.14 37.53
N LEU A 393 27.20 -20.47 37.39
CA LEU A 393 27.95 -21.38 38.25
C LEU A 393 28.97 -22.15 37.43
N TYR A 394 30.21 -22.18 37.94
CA TYR A 394 31.35 -22.91 37.38
C TYR A 394 32.06 -23.67 38.49
N GLY A 395 32.58 -24.86 38.18
CA GLY A 395 33.25 -25.67 39.17
C GLY A 395 33.97 -26.88 38.58
N GLU A 396 34.41 -27.75 39.49
CA GLU A 396 35.06 -29.01 39.18
C GLU A 396 34.55 -30.08 40.14
N VAL A 397 34.36 -31.29 39.61
CA VAL A 397 34.17 -32.51 40.40
C VAL A 397 35.44 -33.36 40.38
N THR A 398 35.77 -33.97 41.51
CA THR A 398 36.83 -34.98 41.64
C THR A 398 36.19 -36.31 42.00
N PHE A 399 36.27 -37.29 41.09
CA PHE A 399 35.70 -38.62 41.33
C PHE A 399 36.49 -39.38 42.39
N LEU A 400 35.78 -40.10 43.27
CA LEU A 400 36.40 -40.95 44.30
C LEU A 400 37.14 -42.14 43.66
N ASN A 401 36.71 -42.60 42.49
CA ASN A 401 37.47 -43.55 41.70
C ASN A 401 38.54 -42.80 40.88
N PRO A 402 39.84 -43.02 41.15
CA PRO A 402 40.93 -42.27 40.50
C PRO A 402 40.95 -42.43 38.97
N THR A 403 40.38 -43.51 38.44
CA THR A 403 40.32 -43.81 37.01
C THR A 403 39.48 -42.78 36.24
N TYR A 404 38.50 -42.15 36.89
CA TYR A 404 37.62 -41.15 36.27
C TYR A 404 38.15 -39.72 36.38
N GLY A 405 39.21 -39.49 37.17
CA GLY A 405 39.90 -38.21 37.25
C GLY A 405 39.03 -37.05 37.75
N LYS A 406 39.20 -35.90 37.11
CA LYS A 406 38.49 -34.64 37.39
C LYS A 406 37.67 -34.23 36.18
N SER A 407 36.56 -33.53 36.41
CA SER A 407 35.73 -32.99 35.34
C SER A 407 35.22 -31.60 35.68
N ALA A 408 35.36 -30.67 34.75
CA ALA A 408 34.76 -29.35 34.88
C ALA A 408 33.23 -29.49 34.86
N ILE A 409 32.56 -28.65 35.63
CA ILE A 409 31.11 -28.57 35.66
C ILE A 409 30.66 -27.12 35.49
N LYS A 410 29.53 -26.95 34.84
CA LYS A 410 28.84 -25.66 34.77
C LYS A 410 27.35 -25.86 34.97
N MET A 411 26.65 -24.78 35.28
CA MET A 411 25.20 -24.80 35.24
C MET A 411 24.72 -24.98 33.79
N GLY A 412 23.83 -25.95 33.58
CA GLY A 412 23.04 -26.06 32.35
C GLY A 412 21.85 -25.11 32.39
N GLN A 413 21.22 -24.88 31.24
CA GLN A 413 19.98 -24.10 31.18
C GLN A 413 18.89 -24.77 32.03
N GLY A 414 18.35 -24.05 33.01
CA GLY A 414 17.31 -24.56 33.88
C GLY A 414 16.06 -24.92 33.09
N LYS A 415 15.46 -26.08 33.40
CA LYS A 415 14.05 -26.32 33.11
C LYS A 415 13.27 -26.07 34.40
N SER A 416 12.29 -25.18 34.34
CA SER A 416 11.20 -24.94 35.31
C SER A 416 11.49 -25.35 36.77
N GLY A 417 11.84 -24.38 37.62
CA GLY A 417 12.00 -24.56 39.07
C GLY A 417 13.27 -23.93 39.64
N VAL A 418 13.47 -24.12 40.95
CA VAL A 418 14.62 -23.59 41.72
C VAL A 418 15.87 -24.48 41.61
N ASN A 419 15.76 -25.63 40.95
CA ASN A 419 16.84 -26.59 40.76
C ASN A 419 17.47 -26.42 39.38
N ALA A 420 18.80 -26.32 39.31
CA ALA A 420 19.55 -26.27 38.07
C ALA A 420 20.31 -27.57 37.83
N SER A 421 20.41 -28.00 36.58
CA SER A 421 21.26 -29.13 36.22
C SER A 421 22.72 -28.70 36.18
N LEU A 422 23.61 -29.51 36.73
CA LEU A 422 25.05 -29.37 36.53
C LEU A 422 25.47 -30.31 35.40
N VAL A 423 26.19 -29.74 34.43
CA VAL A 423 26.58 -30.43 33.21
C VAL A 423 28.09 -30.44 33.02
N GLU A 424 28.60 -31.54 32.50
CA GLU A 424 29.97 -31.65 31.99
C GLU A 424 30.11 -30.93 30.62
N PRO A 425 31.33 -30.66 30.13
CA PRO A 425 31.56 -30.06 28.81
C PRO A 425 30.98 -30.87 27.65
N ASN A 426 30.80 -32.17 27.83
CA ASN A 426 30.19 -33.09 26.87
C ASN A 426 28.65 -33.08 26.89
N GLY A 427 28.02 -32.28 27.76
CA GLY A 427 26.57 -32.14 27.87
C GLY A 427 25.88 -33.11 28.83
N ASN A 428 26.60 -34.04 29.47
CA ASN A 428 25.99 -34.98 30.40
C ASN A 428 25.65 -34.32 31.73
N ILE A 429 24.46 -34.63 32.27
CA ILE A 429 23.98 -34.13 33.56
C ILE A 429 24.53 -35.01 34.69
N ILE A 430 25.40 -34.43 35.52
CA ILE A 430 26.09 -35.12 36.63
C ILE A 430 25.33 -35.01 37.96
N ALA A 431 24.66 -33.88 38.18
CA ALA A 431 23.95 -33.58 39.42
C ALA A 431 22.88 -32.51 39.17
N GLN A 432 21.99 -32.34 40.13
CA GLN A 432 21.18 -31.14 40.28
C GLN A 432 21.68 -30.33 41.47
N ILE A 433 21.53 -29.01 41.39
CA ILE A 433 21.85 -28.09 42.47
C ILE A 433 20.62 -27.24 42.78
N ASP A 434 20.32 -27.08 44.06
CA ASP A 434 19.31 -26.15 44.53
C ASP A 434 19.90 -24.73 44.54
N ALA A 435 19.31 -23.82 43.78
CA ALA A 435 19.79 -22.46 43.60
C ALA A 435 19.61 -21.55 44.84
N THR A 436 18.86 -22.00 45.85
CA THR A 436 18.63 -21.28 47.12
C THR A 436 19.44 -21.82 48.28
N THR A 437 19.79 -23.12 48.26
CA THR A 437 20.53 -23.75 49.36
C THR A 437 21.96 -24.13 48.97
N GLY A 438 22.29 -24.14 47.68
CA GLY A 438 23.59 -24.58 47.17
C GLY A 438 23.85 -26.09 47.32
N VAL A 439 22.85 -26.86 47.73
CA VAL A 439 22.95 -28.30 47.95
C VAL A 439 22.96 -29.04 46.63
N LEU A 440 23.99 -29.87 46.41
CA LEU A 440 24.06 -30.78 45.27
C LEU A 440 23.38 -32.13 45.56
N THR A 441 22.54 -32.56 44.63
CA THR A 441 21.99 -33.92 44.57
C THR A 441 22.55 -34.63 43.35
N LYS A 442 23.35 -35.68 43.56
CA LYS A 442 23.94 -36.48 42.47
C LYS A 442 22.84 -37.11 41.61
N ASN A 443 23.02 -37.12 40.30
CA ASN A 443 22.14 -37.86 39.39
C ASN A 443 22.36 -39.38 39.59
N PRO A 444 21.32 -40.17 39.95
CA PRO A 444 21.47 -41.58 40.31
C PRO A 444 22.16 -42.43 39.24
N ASP A 445 21.88 -42.13 37.97
CA ASP A 445 22.39 -42.88 36.82
C ASP A 445 23.78 -42.45 36.36
N PHE A 446 24.40 -41.49 37.06
CA PHE A 446 25.69 -40.93 36.66
C PHE A 446 26.88 -41.67 37.29
N ARG A 447 27.95 -41.81 36.50
CA ARG A 447 29.13 -42.63 36.85
C ARG A 447 29.85 -42.14 38.11
N GLY A 448 30.14 -43.07 39.02
CA GLY A 448 31.03 -42.86 40.17
C GLY A 448 30.54 -41.85 41.21
N ASP A 449 30.99 -42.00 42.46
CA ASP A 449 30.81 -40.95 43.47
C ASP A 449 31.91 -39.91 43.33
N PHE A 450 31.62 -38.67 43.72
CA PHE A 450 32.54 -37.54 43.56
C PHE A 450 32.41 -36.54 44.69
N THR A 451 33.49 -35.78 44.87
CA THR A 451 33.52 -34.54 45.65
C THR A 451 33.46 -33.36 44.66
N TYR A 452 33.06 -32.18 45.12
CA TYR A 452 32.86 -31.02 44.27
C TYR A 452 33.43 -29.74 44.88
N THR A 453 33.82 -28.83 44.02
CA THR A 453 34.14 -27.44 44.33
C THR A 453 33.51 -26.56 43.26
N TYR A 454 32.80 -25.51 43.65
CA TYR A 454 32.22 -24.57 42.69
C TYR A 454 32.26 -23.14 43.20
N ASN A 455 32.11 -22.22 42.27
CA ASN A 455 31.88 -20.82 42.51
C ASN A 455 30.68 -20.37 41.67
N CYS A 456 29.91 -19.41 42.18
CA CYS A 456 28.78 -18.89 41.46
C CYS A 456 28.50 -17.43 41.80
N MET A 457 27.81 -16.77 40.88
CA MET A 457 27.26 -15.45 41.13
C MET A 457 25.92 -15.59 41.85
N LEU A 458 25.79 -14.84 42.94
CA LEU A 458 24.58 -14.73 43.72
C LEU A 458 23.97 -13.36 43.55
N VAL A 459 22.65 -13.29 43.52
CA VAL A 459 21.90 -12.03 43.59
C VAL A 459 21.27 -11.90 44.96
N GLU A 460 21.39 -10.71 45.56
CA GLU A 460 20.72 -10.40 46.80
C GLU A 460 19.20 -10.47 46.63
N THR A 461 18.57 -11.19 47.54
CA THR A 461 17.16 -11.01 47.87
C THR A 461 17.11 -10.18 49.16
N VAL A 462 16.27 -9.14 49.20
CA VAL A 462 16.31 -8.08 50.23
C VAL A 462 16.35 -8.67 51.65
N PRO A 463 17.19 -8.17 52.58
CA PRO A 463 17.25 -8.67 53.95
C PRO A 463 15.93 -8.42 54.69
N GLY A 464 15.18 -9.48 55.01
CA GLY A 464 14.03 -9.42 55.92
C GLY A 464 12.63 -9.55 55.31
N GLU A 465 12.49 -9.79 54.00
CA GLU A 465 11.18 -10.07 53.38
C GLU A 465 11.12 -11.51 52.83
N VAL A 466 10.04 -12.23 53.17
CA VAL A 466 9.77 -13.62 52.77
C VAL A 466 8.67 -13.68 51.68
N THR A 467 8.50 -12.66 50.84
CA THR A 467 7.50 -12.69 49.74
C THR A 467 7.87 -11.69 48.61
N PRO A 468 7.41 -11.87 47.34
CA PRO A 468 8.29 -12.22 46.21
C PRO A 468 8.44 -11.09 45.16
N PRO A 469 9.21 -11.32 44.08
CA PRO A 469 9.43 -10.40 42.96
C PRO A 469 8.19 -9.67 42.45
N GLY A 470 8.24 -8.34 42.25
CA GLY A 470 7.14 -7.69 41.53
C GLY A 470 7.45 -6.29 41.02
N ASP A 471 6.78 -5.92 39.94
CA ASP A 471 6.99 -4.69 39.18
C ASP A 471 5.93 -3.64 39.50
N LEU A 472 6.27 -2.36 39.32
CA LEU A 472 5.34 -1.23 39.46
C LEU A 472 5.00 -0.57 38.12
N THR A 473 5.71 -0.94 37.05
CA THR A 473 5.53 -0.40 35.71
C THR A 473 5.79 -1.51 34.69
N VAL A 474 5.15 -1.43 33.53
CA VAL A 474 5.47 -2.27 32.37
C VAL A 474 5.25 -1.52 31.08
N GLU A 475 6.13 -1.77 30.11
CA GLU A 475 5.95 -1.35 28.73
C GLU A 475 6.00 -2.56 27.81
N PHE A 476 5.03 -2.66 26.90
CA PHE A 476 4.98 -3.72 25.90
C PHE A 476 4.21 -3.26 24.66
N ILE A 477 4.38 -3.98 23.55
CA ILE A 477 3.65 -3.73 22.30
C ILE A 477 2.46 -4.68 22.21
N LEU A 478 1.30 -4.17 21.79
CA LEU A 478 0.12 -4.98 21.51
C LEU A 478 0.41 -6.01 20.42
N LYS A 479 -0.17 -7.21 20.55
CA LYS A 479 -0.11 -8.27 19.54
C LYS A 479 -1.19 -8.10 18.46
N SER A 480 -1.54 -6.86 18.12
CA SER A 480 -2.52 -6.49 17.10
C SER A 480 -2.01 -5.31 16.28
N ASN A 481 -2.39 -5.27 15.00
CA ASN A 481 -1.93 -4.23 14.07
C ASN A 481 -2.89 -3.03 14.02
N GLU A 482 -4.20 -3.28 14.07
CA GLU A 482 -5.25 -2.24 14.07
C GLU A 482 -6.16 -2.41 15.30
N PRO A 483 -5.65 -2.14 16.52
CA PRO A 483 -6.40 -2.33 17.75
C PRO A 483 -7.60 -1.38 17.88
N ILE A 484 -8.73 -1.90 18.33
CA ILE A 484 -9.87 -1.11 18.77
C ILE A 484 -9.66 -0.80 20.26
N LEU A 485 -9.17 0.41 20.55
CA LEU A 485 -8.60 0.74 21.87
C LEU A 485 -9.60 0.58 23.03
N ASP A 486 -10.87 0.93 22.85
CA ASP A 486 -11.90 0.82 23.89
C ASP A 486 -12.29 -0.63 24.23
N THR A 487 -11.80 -1.62 23.47
CA THR A 487 -11.96 -3.05 23.77
C THR A 487 -10.82 -3.63 24.60
N PHE A 488 -9.79 -2.83 24.91
CA PHE A 488 -8.66 -3.29 25.70
C PHE A 488 -9.08 -3.52 27.16
N TYR A 489 -8.81 -4.73 27.65
CA TYR A 489 -9.04 -5.13 29.03
C TYR A 489 -7.85 -5.93 29.54
N LEU A 490 -7.39 -5.66 30.76
CA LEU A 490 -6.28 -6.40 31.38
C LEU A 490 -6.62 -6.92 32.76
N THR A 491 -5.96 -8.02 33.13
CA THR A 491 -5.90 -8.56 34.49
C THR A 491 -4.46 -8.88 34.87
N VAL A 492 -4.08 -8.63 36.12
CA VAL A 492 -2.75 -8.97 36.63
C VAL A 492 -2.81 -9.23 38.13
N SER A 493 -2.07 -10.23 38.61
CA SER A 493 -1.99 -10.54 40.05
C SER A 493 -0.90 -9.72 40.74
N THR A 494 -1.26 -9.15 41.89
CA THR A 494 -0.32 -8.54 42.83
C THR A 494 0.54 -9.59 43.53
N THR A 495 1.63 -9.17 44.16
CA THR A 495 2.47 -10.03 45.01
C THR A 495 1.74 -10.51 46.28
N SER A 496 0.58 -9.93 46.59
CA SER A 496 -0.34 -10.31 47.67
C SER A 496 -1.55 -11.14 47.18
N ASP A 497 -1.47 -11.78 46.01
CA ASP A 497 -2.51 -12.62 45.40
C ASP A 497 -3.88 -11.95 45.18
N THR A 498 -3.89 -10.62 45.11
CA THR A 498 -5.07 -9.84 44.69
C THR A 498 -4.99 -9.55 43.20
N VAL A 499 -6.08 -9.74 42.45
CA VAL A 499 -6.13 -9.44 41.01
C VAL A 499 -6.54 -7.98 40.81
N LEU A 500 -5.73 -7.24 40.04
CA LEU A 500 -6.07 -5.92 39.53
C LEU A 500 -6.62 -6.06 38.11
N SER A 501 -7.52 -5.15 37.73
CA SER A 501 -8.02 -5.03 36.36
C SER A 501 -8.12 -3.58 35.92
N ALA A 502 -8.02 -3.36 34.61
CA ALA A 502 -8.13 -2.06 33.98
C ALA A 502 -8.64 -2.20 32.54
N SER A 503 -9.25 -1.14 32.03
CA SER A 503 -9.70 -1.03 30.64
C SER A 503 -9.27 0.29 30.02
N ALA A 504 -9.19 0.36 28.70
CA ALA A 504 -8.93 1.62 27.99
C ALA A 504 -10.21 2.27 27.44
N ASP A 505 -10.15 3.57 27.16
CA ASP A 505 -11.14 4.29 26.37
C ASP A 505 -10.73 4.39 24.89
N SER A 506 -11.57 5.04 24.06
CA SER A 506 -11.32 5.21 22.63
C SER A 506 -10.10 6.09 22.30
N ASN A 507 -9.59 6.85 23.27
CA ASN A 507 -8.37 7.66 23.13
C ASN A 507 -7.12 6.92 23.66
N GLY A 508 -7.25 5.65 24.06
CA GLY A 508 -6.15 4.84 24.58
C GLY A 508 -5.78 5.13 26.03
N VAL A 509 -6.61 5.83 26.81
CA VAL A 509 -6.34 6.07 28.24
C VAL A 509 -6.77 4.85 29.04
N VAL A 510 -5.82 4.19 29.72
CA VAL A 510 -6.06 3.00 30.54
C VAL A 510 -6.36 3.41 31.98
N SER A 511 -7.48 2.96 32.52
CA SER A 511 -7.88 3.23 33.90
C SER A 511 -8.46 1.99 34.60
N GLY A 512 -8.11 1.82 35.87
CA GLY A 512 -8.54 0.70 36.71
C GLY A 512 -8.21 0.96 38.18
N SER A 513 -8.77 0.16 39.09
CA SER A 513 -8.47 0.29 40.52
C SER A 513 -7.02 -0.13 40.78
N GLY A 514 -6.14 0.84 41.00
CA GLY A 514 -4.71 0.60 41.24
C GLY A 514 -3.87 0.38 39.98
N VAL A 515 -4.43 0.68 38.80
CA VAL A 515 -3.76 0.58 37.50
C VAL A 515 -4.08 1.84 36.68
N SER A 516 -3.06 2.44 36.09
CA SER A 516 -3.21 3.59 35.18
C SER A 516 -2.21 3.48 34.03
N GLY A 517 -2.54 4.01 32.87
CA GLY A 517 -1.63 3.93 31.73
C GLY A 517 -2.18 4.55 30.44
N THR A 518 -1.43 4.36 29.36
CA THR A 518 -1.79 4.85 28.03
C THR A 518 -1.41 3.84 26.96
N ILE A 519 -2.17 3.83 25.87
CA ILE A 519 -1.88 3.09 24.65
C ILE A 519 -1.66 4.12 23.53
N ASN A 520 -0.44 4.21 23.02
CA ASN A 520 -0.08 5.12 21.93
C ASN A 520 0.66 4.36 20.83
N ASN A 521 0.16 4.42 19.60
CA ASN A 521 0.75 3.73 18.43
C ASN A 521 1.08 2.25 18.69
N GLY A 522 0.18 1.53 19.38
CA GLY A 522 0.35 0.12 19.71
C GLY A 522 1.26 -0.17 20.92
N ALA A 523 1.94 0.84 21.47
CA ALA A 523 2.72 0.71 22.70
C ALA A 523 1.85 0.97 23.94
N VAL A 524 1.88 0.04 24.88
CA VAL A 524 1.16 0.11 26.15
C VAL A 524 2.16 0.43 27.25
N SER A 525 1.92 1.51 27.99
CA SER A 525 2.66 1.86 29.21
C SER A 525 1.70 1.85 30.40
N LEU A 526 1.97 0.98 31.38
CA LEU A 526 1.14 0.83 32.59
C LEU A 526 1.93 1.15 33.85
N THR A 527 1.26 1.71 34.84
CA THR A 527 1.72 1.95 36.20
C THR A 527 0.76 1.32 37.19
N PHE A 528 1.30 0.61 38.18
CA PHE A 528 0.56 -0.09 39.22
C PHE A 528 0.79 0.57 40.59
N THR A 529 -0.24 0.68 41.41
CA THR A 529 -0.11 1.20 42.79
C THR A 529 0.43 0.15 43.77
N GLN A 530 0.45 -1.12 43.38
CA GLN A 530 0.95 -2.27 44.14
C GLN A 530 1.86 -3.10 43.25
N ARG A 531 2.82 -3.83 43.84
CA ARG A 531 3.72 -4.69 43.06
C ARG A 531 2.96 -5.86 42.44
N VAL A 532 3.25 -6.16 41.17
CA VAL A 532 2.57 -7.20 40.40
C VAL A 532 3.55 -8.21 39.78
N TYR A 533 3.07 -9.41 39.50
CA TYR A 533 3.80 -10.39 38.69
C TYR A 533 3.48 -10.21 37.21
N LEU A 534 4.40 -9.67 36.42
CA LEU A 534 4.18 -9.48 34.98
C LEU A 534 3.91 -10.79 34.23
N SER A 535 4.39 -11.93 34.73
CA SER A 535 4.09 -13.27 34.19
C SER A 535 2.60 -13.64 34.28
N THR A 536 1.87 -13.05 35.21
CA THR A 536 0.42 -13.27 35.40
C THR A 536 -0.44 -12.31 34.57
N LEU A 537 0.17 -11.28 33.96
CA LEU A 537 -0.58 -10.31 33.18
C LEU A 537 -1.22 -10.98 31.97
N ARG A 538 -2.54 -10.82 31.84
CA ARG A 538 -3.33 -11.23 30.67
C ARG A 538 -4.10 -10.02 30.16
N TYR A 539 -4.12 -9.83 28.86
CA TYR A 539 -4.95 -8.80 28.24
C TYR A 539 -5.74 -9.34 27.05
N ASP A 540 -6.92 -8.75 26.90
CA ASP A 540 -7.81 -8.94 25.78
C ASP A 540 -7.82 -7.64 24.97
N ILE A 541 -7.77 -7.75 23.66
CA ILE A 541 -7.97 -6.61 22.76
C ILE A 541 -8.56 -7.11 21.46
N SER A 542 -9.53 -6.36 20.94
CA SER A 542 -10.06 -6.63 19.61
C SER A 542 -9.32 -5.80 18.58
N GLU A 543 -9.21 -6.32 17.37
CA GLU A 543 -8.68 -5.59 16.22
C GLU A 543 -9.68 -5.63 15.08
N THR A 544 -9.61 -4.60 14.24
CA THR A 544 -10.32 -4.62 12.97
C THR A 544 -9.52 -5.50 12.01
N VAL A 545 -10.08 -6.65 11.63
CA VAL A 545 -9.52 -7.47 10.58
C VAL A 545 -10.28 -7.19 9.30
N THR A 546 -9.52 -6.79 8.30
CA THR A 546 -10.07 -6.59 6.97
C THR A 546 -10.03 -7.91 6.20
N LEU A 547 -11.21 -8.44 5.89
CA LEU A 547 -11.36 -9.55 4.97
C LEU A 547 -11.65 -8.99 3.58
N SER A 548 -10.74 -9.24 2.65
CA SER A 548 -11.04 -9.06 1.23
C SER A 548 -11.94 -10.20 0.79
N PRO A 549 -13.10 -9.93 0.16
CA PRO A 549 -13.89 -10.99 -0.44
C PRO A 549 -13.05 -11.72 -1.52
N PRO A 550 -13.40 -12.97 -1.88
CA PRO A 550 -12.72 -13.69 -2.94
C PRO A 550 -12.67 -12.87 -4.25
N PRO A 551 -11.53 -12.86 -4.98
CA PRO A 551 -11.35 -12.09 -6.21
C PRO A 551 -12.43 -12.36 -7.27
N GLU A 552 -12.98 -13.57 -7.26
CA GLU A 552 -14.01 -14.03 -8.19
C GLU A 552 -15.34 -13.25 -8.06
N LEU A 553 -15.58 -12.57 -6.93
CA LEU A 553 -16.81 -11.81 -6.69
C LEU A 553 -16.82 -10.43 -7.37
N TYR A 554 -15.65 -9.82 -7.57
CA TYR A 554 -15.54 -8.45 -8.12
C TYR A 554 -14.58 -8.34 -9.32
N GLY A 555 -14.03 -9.46 -9.81
CA GLY A 555 -13.32 -9.53 -11.08
C GLY A 555 -11.93 -8.88 -11.09
N LEU A 556 -11.38 -8.55 -9.91
CA LEU A 556 -10.04 -7.99 -9.75
C LEU A 556 -9.25 -8.82 -8.74
N ASN A 557 -7.96 -9.01 -9.00
CA ASN A 557 -7.03 -9.67 -8.11
C ASN A 557 -6.42 -8.68 -7.09
N PRO A 558 -6.82 -8.73 -5.80
CA PRO A 558 -6.32 -7.81 -4.78
C PRO A 558 -4.81 -7.94 -4.53
N LEU A 559 -4.20 -9.10 -4.82
CA LEU A 559 -2.76 -9.31 -4.63
C LEU A 559 -1.91 -8.62 -5.69
N ARG A 560 -2.55 -8.24 -6.81
CA ARG A 560 -1.95 -7.50 -7.90
C ARG A 560 -2.19 -5.98 -7.80
N ILE A 561 -2.86 -5.54 -6.73
CA ILE A 561 -3.20 -4.14 -6.47
C ILE A 561 -2.44 -3.65 -5.24
N LYS A 562 -1.82 -2.46 -5.35
CA LYS A 562 -1.05 -1.83 -4.27
C LYS A 562 -1.92 -1.63 -3.02
N ASN A 563 -1.29 -1.75 -1.84
CA ASN A 563 -1.92 -1.54 -0.53
C ASN A 563 -3.23 -2.34 -0.31
N GLY A 564 -3.36 -3.51 -0.97
CA GLY A 564 -4.54 -4.35 -0.89
C GLY A 564 -5.82 -3.65 -1.33
N GLY A 565 -5.75 -2.74 -2.30
CA GLY A 565 -6.91 -2.04 -2.85
C GLY A 565 -7.19 -0.65 -2.25
N VAL A 566 -6.34 -0.12 -1.36
CA VAL A 566 -6.44 1.29 -0.93
C VAL A 566 -5.54 2.14 -1.81
N VAL A 567 -6.15 3.06 -2.55
CA VAL A 567 -5.45 3.89 -3.54
C VAL A 567 -5.47 5.35 -3.12
N ASN A 568 -4.40 6.08 -3.46
CA ASN A 568 -4.33 7.51 -3.27
C ASN A 568 -5.23 8.19 -4.31
N ALA A 569 -6.33 8.79 -3.87
CA ALA A 569 -7.26 9.53 -4.74
C ALA A 569 -6.70 10.92 -5.14
N PHE A 570 -5.69 11.38 -4.42
CA PHE A 570 -4.98 12.63 -4.62
C PHE A 570 -3.47 12.37 -4.63
N THR A 571 -2.76 13.06 -5.51
CA THR A 571 -1.30 12.96 -5.62
C THR A 571 -0.69 14.36 -5.63
N ALA A 572 0.49 14.49 -5.02
CA ALA A 572 1.26 15.74 -5.09
C ALA A 572 1.62 16.06 -6.54
N TRP A 573 1.74 17.35 -6.85
CA TRP A 573 1.95 17.89 -8.19
C TRP A 573 0.82 17.60 -9.18
N ASN A 574 -0.39 17.31 -8.67
CA ASN A 574 -1.60 17.24 -9.48
C ASN A 574 -2.56 18.38 -9.16
N THR A 575 -3.40 18.75 -10.14
CA THR A 575 -4.44 19.74 -9.95
C THR A 575 -5.69 19.13 -9.33
N ILE A 576 -6.32 19.90 -8.45
CA ILE A 576 -7.63 19.61 -7.88
C ILE A 576 -8.63 20.68 -8.29
N SER A 577 -9.90 20.35 -8.21
CA SER A 577 -11.01 21.26 -8.35
C SER A 577 -11.78 21.31 -7.04
N VAL A 578 -11.88 22.49 -6.43
CA VAL A 578 -12.74 22.74 -5.25
C VAL A 578 -14.04 23.35 -5.73
N GLN A 579 -15.18 22.75 -5.40
CA GLN A 579 -16.50 23.16 -5.90
C GLN A 579 -17.56 23.11 -4.82
N GLN A 580 -18.47 24.09 -4.89
CA GLN A 580 -19.69 24.06 -4.10
C GLN A 580 -20.85 24.36 -5.04
N THR A 581 -21.91 23.56 -4.91
CA THR A 581 -23.15 23.71 -5.66
C THR A 581 -24.29 24.12 -4.73
N GLU A 582 -25.01 25.17 -5.09
CA GLU A 582 -26.27 25.59 -4.46
C GLU A 582 -27.44 25.27 -5.38
N ILE A 583 -28.58 24.94 -4.77
CA ILE A 583 -29.81 24.61 -5.49
C ILE A 583 -30.95 25.50 -4.99
N GLN A 584 -31.81 25.92 -5.92
CA GLN A 584 -32.98 26.74 -5.67
C GLN A 584 -34.15 26.21 -6.50
N VAL A 585 -35.33 26.08 -5.89
CA VAL A 585 -36.55 25.71 -6.63
C VAL A 585 -37.08 26.91 -7.42
N VAL A 586 -37.36 26.70 -8.70
CA VAL A 586 -38.05 27.66 -9.57
C VAL A 586 -39.53 27.28 -9.62
N SER A 587 -40.32 27.87 -8.72
CA SER A 587 -41.77 27.67 -8.68
C SER A 587 -42.47 28.57 -9.69
N SER A 588 -43.38 27.99 -10.48
CA SER A 588 -44.24 28.73 -11.43
C SER A 588 -43.47 29.65 -12.39
N PRO A 589 -42.61 29.09 -13.27
CA PRO A 589 -41.79 29.86 -14.20
C PRO A 589 -42.66 30.72 -15.11
N ALA A 590 -42.32 32.01 -15.19
CA ALA A 590 -42.94 32.94 -16.12
C ALA A 590 -41.88 33.89 -16.72
N PRO A 591 -42.07 34.34 -17.98
CA PRO A 591 -41.15 35.29 -18.61
C PRO A 591 -40.92 36.55 -17.76
N ALA A 592 -39.69 37.07 -17.80
CA ALA A 592 -39.19 38.22 -17.05
C ALA A 592 -39.09 38.04 -15.52
N GLN A 593 -39.43 36.88 -14.96
CA GLN A 593 -39.10 36.57 -13.56
C GLN A 593 -37.58 36.47 -13.39
N THR A 594 -37.08 36.93 -12.24
CA THR A 594 -35.65 36.91 -11.93
C THR A 594 -35.36 36.10 -10.68
N TYR A 595 -34.29 35.31 -10.74
CA TYR A 595 -33.70 34.57 -9.64
C TYR A 595 -32.23 34.99 -9.47
N ASN A 596 -31.65 34.70 -8.30
CA ASN A 596 -30.27 35.06 -8.00
C ASN A 596 -29.44 33.80 -7.83
N ALA A 597 -28.50 33.58 -8.74
CA ALA A 597 -27.35 32.71 -8.52
C ALA A 597 -26.20 33.52 -7.92
N ARG A 598 -25.15 32.85 -7.44
CA ARG A 598 -23.94 33.55 -6.97
C ARG A 598 -23.19 34.23 -8.11
N ALA A 599 -22.66 35.42 -7.84
CA ALA A 599 -21.84 36.16 -8.78
C ALA A 599 -20.58 35.36 -9.15
N ASN A 600 -20.19 35.42 -10.41
CA ASN A 600 -19.07 34.67 -10.98
C ASN A 600 -19.15 33.15 -10.83
N ALA A 601 -20.35 32.58 -10.60
CA ALA A 601 -20.56 31.14 -10.69
C ALA A 601 -19.94 30.59 -12.00
N ARG A 602 -19.28 29.43 -11.92
CA ARG A 602 -18.69 28.80 -13.11
C ARG A 602 -19.75 28.19 -14.01
N PHE A 603 -20.85 27.75 -13.40
CA PHE A 603 -21.90 27.01 -14.05
C PHE A 603 -23.24 27.37 -13.41
N VAL A 604 -24.23 27.63 -14.25
CA VAL A 604 -25.63 27.83 -13.84
C VAL A 604 -26.49 27.02 -14.78
N ASP A 605 -27.43 26.27 -14.24
CA ASP A 605 -28.42 25.56 -15.02
C ASP A 605 -29.79 25.52 -14.34
N ILE A 606 -30.85 25.33 -15.12
CA ILE A 606 -32.16 24.97 -14.61
C ILE A 606 -32.47 23.59 -15.18
N THR A 607 -32.79 22.63 -14.32
CA THR A 607 -33.17 21.28 -14.74
C THR A 607 -34.59 20.96 -14.33
N ASP A 608 -35.25 20.08 -15.10
CA ASP A 608 -36.57 19.55 -14.78
C ASP A 608 -36.50 18.31 -13.85
N ALA A 609 -37.65 17.72 -13.55
CA ALA A 609 -37.77 16.54 -12.68
C ALA A 609 -37.05 15.29 -13.24
N GLU A 610 -36.89 15.20 -14.56
CA GLU A 610 -36.16 14.14 -15.24
C GLU A 610 -34.68 14.49 -15.47
N GLY A 611 -34.20 15.61 -14.92
CA GLY A 611 -32.82 16.06 -15.04
C GLY A 611 -32.46 16.67 -16.39
N LYS A 612 -33.43 16.95 -17.27
CA LYS A 612 -33.18 17.63 -18.54
C LYS A 612 -32.81 19.08 -18.30
N SER A 613 -31.72 19.50 -18.93
CA SER A 613 -31.27 20.89 -18.90
C SER A 613 -32.18 21.78 -19.75
N LEU A 614 -32.57 22.92 -19.18
CA LEU A 614 -33.25 24.01 -19.90
C LEU A 614 -32.25 25.00 -20.53
N TRP A 615 -30.94 24.75 -20.42
CA TRP A 615 -29.94 25.56 -21.10
C TRP A 615 -30.03 25.37 -22.62
N THR A 616 -30.01 26.47 -23.36
CA THR A 616 -29.89 26.46 -24.82
C THR A 616 -28.96 27.57 -25.27
N LEU A 617 -28.29 27.39 -26.41
CA LEU A 617 -27.38 28.40 -26.97
C LEU A 617 -28.10 29.73 -27.26
N ALA A 618 -29.39 29.66 -27.63
CA ALA A 618 -30.23 30.82 -27.90
C ALA A 618 -30.85 31.45 -26.63
N ASN A 619 -30.54 30.93 -25.44
CA ASN A 619 -31.14 31.36 -24.16
C ASN A 619 -32.68 31.33 -24.17
N ALA A 620 -33.28 30.33 -24.83
CA ALA A 620 -34.73 30.26 -25.06
C ALA A 620 -35.54 30.20 -23.74
N HIS A 621 -34.99 29.55 -22.71
CA HIS A 621 -35.70 29.33 -21.44
C HIS A 621 -35.25 30.28 -20.32
N TYR A 622 -33.96 30.60 -20.24
CA TYR A 622 -33.43 31.58 -19.29
C TYR A 622 -32.16 32.22 -19.85
N THR A 623 -31.80 33.37 -19.29
CA THR A 623 -30.52 34.06 -19.50
C THR A 623 -29.86 34.29 -18.14
N TRP A 624 -28.55 34.16 -18.05
CA TRP A 624 -27.80 34.41 -16.82
C TRP A 624 -26.66 35.39 -17.07
N VAL A 625 -26.51 36.35 -16.16
CA VAL A 625 -25.42 37.34 -16.20
C VAL A 625 -24.34 36.94 -15.20
N LYS A 626 -23.21 36.43 -15.70
CA LYS A 626 -22.12 35.91 -14.86
C LYS A 626 -21.63 36.88 -13.79
N ALA A 627 -21.40 38.14 -14.15
CA ALA A 627 -20.83 39.12 -13.23
C ALA A 627 -21.74 39.44 -12.02
N THR A 628 -23.07 39.40 -12.20
CA THR A 628 -24.04 39.76 -11.15
C THR A 628 -24.74 38.55 -10.54
N GLY A 629 -24.73 37.40 -11.22
CA GLY A 629 -25.46 36.20 -10.81
C GLY A 629 -26.96 36.22 -11.16
N VAL A 630 -27.47 37.29 -11.78
CA VAL A 630 -28.91 37.41 -12.08
C VAL A 630 -29.32 36.43 -13.18
N VAL A 631 -30.31 35.59 -12.89
CA VAL A 631 -30.94 34.65 -13.82
C VAL A 631 -32.32 35.19 -14.18
N THR A 632 -32.56 35.47 -15.46
CA THR A 632 -33.85 35.94 -15.98
C THR A 632 -34.53 34.82 -16.76
N ILE A 633 -35.77 34.49 -16.40
CA ILE A 633 -36.59 33.48 -17.07
C ILE A 633 -37.20 34.07 -18.34
N ASN A 634 -37.14 33.34 -19.45
CA ASN A 634 -37.60 33.77 -20.77
C ASN A 634 -38.84 33.02 -21.27
N SER A 635 -39.25 31.94 -20.59
CA SER A 635 -40.39 31.10 -20.99
C SER A 635 -41.11 30.51 -19.77
N ASP A 636 -42.24 29.85 -19.99
CA ASP A 636 -43.00 29.11 -18.98
C ASP A 636 -42.57 27.63 -18.84
N PHE A 637 -41.46 27.25 -19.49
CA PHE A 637 -40.92 25.89 -19.53
C PHE A 637 -41.91 24.84 -20.09
N THR A 638 -42.82 25.25 -20.98
CA THR A 638 -43.71 24.31 -21.69
C THR A 638 -42.91 23.18 -22.33
N GLY A 639 -43.29 21.93 -22.03
CA GLY A 639 -42.62 20.71 -22.52
C GLY A 639 -41.66 20.05 -21.55
N PHE A 640 -41.42 20.64 -20.37
CA PHE A 640 -40.62 20.07 -19.29
C PHE A 640 -41.50 19.74 -18.06
N THR A 641 -41.03 18.84 -17.19
CA THR A 641 -41.80 18.37 -16.03
C THR A 641 -41.32 19.02 -14.74
N ALA A 642 -42.22 19.65 -13.97
CA ALA A 642 -41.89 20.17 -12.65
C ALA A 642 -41.61 19.03 -11.64
N PRO A 643 -40.78 19.23 -10.59
CA PRO A 643 -40.19 20.51 -10.16
C PRO A 643 -39.00 20.97 -11.01
N PHE A 644 -38.79 22.29 -11.07
CA PHE A 644 -37.64 22.92 -11.72
C PHE A 644 -36.61 23.36 -10.68
N ILE A 645 -35.36 22.97 -10.88
CA ILE A 645 -34.27 23.26 -9.95
C ILE A 645 -33.21 24.11 -10.65
N LEU A 646 -33.07 25.35 -10.23
CA LEU A 646 -31.94 26.21 -10.56
C LEU A 646 -30.74 25.74 -9.72
N THR A 647 -29.65 25.44 -10.39
CA THR A 647 -28.40 24.98 -9.80
C THR A 647 -27.30 25.95 -10.19
N ASP A 648 -26.54 26.44 -9.22
CA ASP A 648 -25.34 27.22 -9.47
C ASP A 648 -24.11 26.61 -8.78
N THR A 649 -22.99 26.58 -9.49
CA THR A 649 -21.74 26.00 -9.00
C THR A 649 -20.64 27.05 -9.06
N ILE A 650 -20.08 27.37 -7.90
CA ILE A 650 -18.80 28.10 -7.80
C ILE A 650 -17.65 27.09 -7.73
N GLY A 651 -16.48 27.46 -8.25
CA GLY A 651 -15.35 26.55 -8.27
C GLY A 651 -14.05 27.20 -8.74
N GLU A 652 -12.94 26.61 -8.33
CA GLU A 652 -11.61 26.96 -8.81
C GLU A 652 -10.71 25.73 -8.89
N ILE A 653 -9.64 25.84 -9.69
CA ILE A 653 -8.64 24.79 -9.86
C ILE A 653 -7.38 25.24 -9.13
N ALA A 654 -6.81 24.36 -8.33
CA ALA A 654 -5.59 24.61 -7.57
C ALA A 654 -4.60 23.46 -7.72
N LEU A 655 -3.31 23.76 -7.62
CA LEU A 655 -2.24 22.75 -7.64
C LEU A 655 -1.95 22.26 -6.22
N VAL A 656 -1.90 20.95 -6.03
CA VAL A 656 -1.49 20.33 -4.76
C VAL A 656 0.04 20.16 -4.75
N THR A 657 0.69 20.59 -3.67
CA THR A 657 2.14 20.41 -3.45
C THR A 657 2.44 19.26 -2.50
N ASP A 658 1.54 18.96 -1.57
CA ASP A 658 1.71 17.88 -0.60
C ASP A 658 0.35 17.26 -0.22
N VAL A 659 0.37 15.97 0.10
CA VAL A 659 -0.83 15.18 0.43
C VAL A 659 -0.60 14.50 1.78
N GLN A 660 -1.44 14.84 2.74
CA GLN A 660 -1.51 14.19 4.05
C GLN A 660 -2.79 13.34 4.12
N GLU A 661 -2.98 12.56 5.18
CA GLU A 661 -4.11 11.63 5.30
C GLU A 661 -5.48 12.35 5.25
N GLN A 662 -5.59 13.50 5.93
CA GLN A 662 -6.81 14.30 6.04
C GLN A 662 -6.60 15.78 5.65
N ALA A 663 -5.52 16.07 4.93
CA ALA A 663 -5.24 17.42 4.47
C ALA A 663 -4.55 17.44 3.11
N LEU A 664 -4.89 18.45 2.30
CA LEU A 664 -4.20 18.76 1.05
C LEU A 664 -3.53 20.14 1.20
N ILE A 665 -2.26 20.23 0.79
CA ILE A 665 -1.51 21.48 0.79
C ILE A 665 -1.43 21.99 -0.65
N LEU A 666 -1.88 23.23 -0.87
CA LEU A 666 -1.92 23.88 -2.16
C LEU A 666 -0.69 24.76 -2.40
N ALA A 667 -0.35 24.95 -3.67
CA ALA A 667 0.72 25.86 -4.09
C ALA A 667 0.41 27.35 -3.86
N SER A 668 -0.87 27.68 -3.70
CA SER A 668 -1.36 29.05 -3.48
C SER A 668 -2.72 29.00 -2.78
N PRO A 669 -3.09 30.03 -2.00
CA PRO A 669 -4.37 30.07 -1.30
C PRO A 669 -5.52 30.14 -2.31
N LEU A 670 -6.68 29.64 -1.89
CA LEU A 670 -7.93 29.73 -2.65
C LEU A 670 -8.32 31.20 -2.86
N SER A 671 -8.84 31.52 -4.05
CA SER A 671 -9.26 32.90 -4.39
C SER A 671 -10.57 33.31 -3.70
N GLN A 672 -11.33 32.35 -3.21
CA GLN A 672 -12.56 32.56 -2.46
C GLN A 672 -12.77 31.53 -1.35
N SER A 673 -13.75 31.78 -0.49
CA SER A 673 -14.10 30.86 0.59
C SER A 673 -15.03 29.75 0.10
N TYR A 674 -14.71 28.52 0.48
CA TYR A 674 -15.59 27.36 0.33
C TYR A 674 -16.05 26.89 1.70
N PRO A 675 -17.36 26.61 1.87
CA PRO A 675 -17.88 26.10 3.14
C PRO A 675 -17.48 24.63 3.37
N ILE A 676 -17.66 24.16 4.61
CA ILE A 676 -17.64 22.73 4.94
C ILE A 676 -18.59 21.95 4.02
N GLY A 677 -18.21 20.74 3.63
CA GLY A 677 -18.98 19.92 2.70
C GLY A 677 -18.81 20.28 1.21
N ALA A 678 -18.02 21.31 0.88
CA ALA A 678 -17.65 21.55 -0.52
C ALA A 678 -16.85 20.36 -1.07
N ASN A 679 -17.14 19.98 -2.32
CA ASN A 679 -16.46 18.85 -2.96
C ASN A 679 -15.06 19.28 -3.39
N VAL A 680 -14.09 18.42 -3.11
CA VAL A 680 -12.70 18.53 -3.56
C VAL A 680 -12.41 17.32 -4.44
N SER A 681 -12.08 17.55 -5.69
CA SER A 681 -11.94 16.49 -6.69
C SER A 681 -10.57 16.54 -7.35
N SER A 682 -9.89 15.40 -7.44
CA SER A 682 -8.67 15.29 -8.24
C SER A 682 -9.02 15.38 -9.72
N VAL A 683 -8.21 16.12 -10.48
CA VAL A 683 -8.44 16.38 -11.91
C VAL A 683 -7.54 15.48 -12.74
N GLN A 684 -8.12 14.79 -13.72
CA GLN A 684 -7.39 14.13 -14.79
C GLN A 684 -7.27 15.12 -15.96
N ASN A 685 -6.03 15.43 -16.36
CA ASN A 685 -5.76 16.31 -17.49
C ASN A 685 -5.70 15.50 -18.79
N LEU A 686 -6.56 15.83 -19.75
CA LEU A 686 -6.58 15.25 -21.09
C LEU A 686 -5.73 16.06 -22.08
N GLY A 687 -5.23 17.23 -21.70
CA GLY A 687 -4.47 18.16 -22.55
C GLY A 687 -5.34 18.74 -23.66
N ASP A 688 -4.68 19.26 -24.69
CA ASP A 688 -5.37 19.89 -25.81
C ASP A 688 -6.11 18.84 -26.67
N LEU A 689 -7.38 19.12 -26.95
CA LEU A 689 -8.22 18.26 -27.77
C LEU A 689 -8.51 18.94 -29.11
N GLN A 690 -8.01 18.32 -30.18
CA GLN A 690 -8.21 18.75 -31.55
C GLN A 690 -8.12 17.54 -32.48
N ALA A 691 -9.01 17.46 -33.46
CA ALA A 691 -8.88 16.53 -34.56
C ALA A 691 -7.71 16.95 -35.44
N ARG A 692 -6.85 15.98 -35.78
CA ARG A 692 -5.68 16.23 -36.61
C ARG A 692 -5.29 15.01 -37.41
N ILE A 693 -4.53 15.26 -38.47
CA ILE A 693 -3.87 14.21 -39.23
C ILE A 693 -2.44 14.05 -38.70
N GLY A 694 -2.03 12.80 -38.55
CA GLY A 694 -0.67 12.40 -38.22
C GLY A 694 0.28 12.60 -39.38
N THR A 695 1.43 11.97 -39.30
CA THR A 695 2.39 12.09 -40.40
C THR A 695 1.95 11.25 -41.59
N VAL A 696 1.99 11.84 -42.79
CA VAL A 696 1.69 11.16 -44.05
C VAL A 696 2.95 10.50 -44.60
N ARG A 697 2.82 9.26 -45.08
CA ARG A 697 3.90 8.41 -45.59
C ARG A 697 3.51 7.80 -46.93
N ASP A 698 4.39 7.88 -47.91
CA ASP A 698 4.20 7.27 -49.22
C ASP A 698 5.06 6.00 -49.35
N MET A 699 4.51 4.93 -49.92
CA MET A 699 5.11 3.59 -49.95
C MET A 699 5.09 2.99 -51.35
N THR A 700 6.18 2.36 -51.78
CA THR A 700 6.27 1.72 -53.12
C THR A 700 5.34 0.52 -53.28
N ALA A 701 4.95 -0.12 -52.18
CA ALA A 701 4.01 -1.23 -52.17
C ALA A 701 3.32 -1.38 -50.81
N TRP A 702 2.01 -1.65 -50.83
CA TRP A 702 1.28 -2.08 -49.63
C TRP A 702 1.36 -3.59 -49.41
N ALA A 703 2.08 -4.03 -48.38
CA ALA A 703 2.26 -5.44 -48.03
C ALA A 703 1.29 -5.95 -46.94
N ASN A 704 0.19 -5.22 -46.67
CA ASN A 704 -0.72 -5.51 -45.56
C ASN A 704 -0.04 -5.55 -44.18
N ASN A 705 0.97 -4.70 -43.98
CA ASN A 705 1.70 -4.57 -42.73
C ASN A 705 1.39 -3.21 -42.10
N TRP A 706 0.63 -3.23 -41.00
CA TRP A 706 0.26 -2.03 -40.24
C TRP A 706 1.28 -1.66 -39.16
N ASP A 707 2.26 -2.51 -38.88
CA ASP A 707 3.21 -2.29 -37.79
C ASP A 707 4.55 -1.74 -38.29
N LEU A 708 4.86 -1.96 -39.57
CA LEU A 708 6.08 -1.46 -40.22
C LEU A 708 5.77 -0.84 -41.58
N ASP A 709 6.29 0.38 -41.79
CA ASP A 709 6.25 1.04 -43.08
C ASP A 709 7.17 0.36 -44.11
N GLY A 710 6.77 0.41 -45.38
CA GLY A 710 7.55 -0.08 -46.51
C GLY A 710 8.59 0.93 -47.00
N SER A 711 9.24 0.60 -48.13
CA SER A 711 10.17 1.54 -48.77
C SER A 711 9.43 2.78 -49.30
N PRO A 712 10.00 3.98 -49.20
CA PRO A 712 9.35 5.21 -49.63
C PRO A 712 9.10 5.22 -51.14
N ALA A 713 7.91 5.64 -51.56
CA ALA A 713 7.52 5.75 -52.97
C ALA A 713 8.31 6.84 -53.72
N THR A 714 8.28 6.78 -55.06
CA THR A 714 8.77 7.88 -55.91
C THR A 714 7.72 9.00 -56.02
N GLY A 715 6.43 8.64 -56.02
CA GLY A 715 5.33 9.58 -55.83
C GLY A 715 5.33 10.12 -54.40
N ASN A 716 5.05 11.41 -54.23
CA ASN A 716 5.01 12.08 -52.94
C ASN A 716 3.79 12.99 -52.87
N MET A 717 2.95 12.80 -51.85
CA MET A 717 1.76 13.59 -51.65
C MET A 717 2.10 14.98 -51.08
N ASN A 718 1.69 16.05 -51.77
CA ASN A 718 1.92 17.43 -51.33
C ASN A 718 0.94 17.85 -50.24
N THR A 719 1.20 17.36 -49.03
CA THR A 719 0.42 17.68 -47.82
C THR A 719 0.79 19.03 -47.20
N VAL A 720 1.82 19.71 -47.72
CA VAL A 720 2.24 21.05 -47.27
C VAL A 720 1.32 22.11 -47.85
N ASP A 721 1.13 22.12 -49.17
CA ASP A 721 0.25 23.09 -49.83
C ASP A 721 -1.23 22.66 -49.74
N PHE A 722 -1.49 21.35 -49.64
CA PHE A 722 -2.84 20.78 -49.58
C PHE A 722 -2.94 19.78 -48.40
N PRO A 723 -3.03 20.27 -47.15
CA PRO A 723 -3.19 19.41 -45.99
C PRO A 723 -4.49 18.60 -46.07
N ILE A 724 -4.46 17.39 -45.53
CA ILE A 724 -5.67 16.56 -45.38
C ILE A 724 -6.55 17.21 -44.32
N GLU A 725 -7.79 17.55 -44.69
CA GLU A 725 -8.73 18.26 -43.83
C GLU A 725 -9.51 17.25 -42.96
N VAL A 726 -9.70 17.59 -41.68
CA VAL A 726 -10.49 16.83 -40.70
C VAL A 726 -11.35 17.77 -39.88
N ARG A 727 -12.36 17.24 -39.18
CA ARG A 727 -13.21 17.99 -38.25
C ARG A 727 -13.34 17.26 -36.92
N ASN A 728 -13.52 17.99 -35.84
CA ASN A 728 -13.68 17.44 -34.49
C ASN A 728 -14.91 16.52 -34.40
N ASP A 729 -15.99 16.88 -35.08
CA ASP A 729 -17.26 16.15 -35.10
C ASP A 729 -17.25 14.88 -35.99
N THR A 730 -16.29 14.68 -36.88
CA THR A 730 -16.28 13.49 -37.77
C THR A 730 -15.02 12.65 -37.68
N ALA A 731 -13.91 13.22 -37.23
CA ALA A 731 -12.64 12.50 -37.11
C ALA A 731 -12.76 11.35 -36.13
N VAL A 732 -12.19 10.21 -36.50
CA VAL A 732 -12.04 9.03 -35.67
C VAL A 732 -10.55 8.77 -35.46
N ASN A 733 -10.18 8.18 -34.33
CA ASN A 733 -8.86 7.59 -34.21
C ASN A 733 -8.83 6.41 -35.18
N GLU A 734 -8.00 6.44 -36.23
CA GLU A 734 -7.86 5.35 -37.21
C GLU A 734 -6.56 5.50 -38.00
N ASP A 735 -6.05 4.38 -38.49
CA ASP A 735 -4.91 4.31 -39.40
C ASP A 735 -5.40 3.98 -40.81
N TRP A 736 -5.10 4.87 -41.75
CA TRP A 736 -5.62 4.84 -43.11
C TRP A 736 -4.53 4.51 -44.11
N VAL A 737 -4.89 3.72 -45.12
CA VAL A 737 -4.07 3.48 -46.31
C VAL A 737 -4.87 3.71 -47.58
N LEU A 738 -4.33 4.52 -48.49
CA LEU A 738 -4.79 4.63 -49.87
C LEU A 738 -3.93 3.71 -50.72
N ILE A 739 -4.52 2.69 -51.35
CA ILE A 739 -3.79 1.72 -52.17
C ILE A 739 -4.13 1.97 -53.63
N PHE A 740 -3.14 2.36 -54.43
CA PHE A 740 -3.31 2.65 -55.85
C PHE A 740 -3.57 1.37 -56.64
N THR A 741 -4.67 1.35 -57.39
CA THR A 741 -5.04 0.27 -58.32
C THR A 741 -4.64 0.58 -59.75
N SER A 742 -4.38 1.85 -60.05
CA SER A 742 -3.77 2.35 -61.28
C SER A 742 -2.95 3.61 -60.97
N ALA A 743 -2.40 4.28 -61.99
CA ALA A 743 -1.71 5.56 -61.82
C ALA A 743 -2.61 6.71 -61.31
N THR A 744 -3.94 6.54 -61.37
CA THR A 744 -4.89 7.59 -60.96
C THR A 744 -5.99 7.10 -60.04
N ALA A 745 -6.24 5.79 -59.92
CA ALA A 745 -7.30 5.24 -59.08
C ALA A 745 -6.73 4.56 -57.84
N PHE A 746 -7.42 4.67 -56.71
CA PHE A 746 -7.04 4.04 -55.45
C PHE A 746 -8.26 3.58 -54.64
N ARG A 747 -8.01 2.71 -53.65
CA ARG A 747 -8.97 2.33 -52.60
C ARG A 747 -8.50 2.85 -51.25
N CYS A 748 -9.41 3.39 -50.45
CA CYS A 748 -9.12 3.81 -49.08
C CYS A 748 -9.54 2.72 -48.11
N VAL A 749 -8.59 2.26 -47.31
CA VAL A 749 -8.76 1.18 -46.35
C VAL A 749 -8.32 1.69 -44.97
N GLY A 750 -9.20 1.59 -43.97
CA GLY A 750 -8.83 1.77 -42.56
C GLY A 750 -8.38 0.45 -41.95
N ARG A 751 -7.44 0.49 -41.00
CA ARG A 751 -6.95 -0.71 -40.30
C ARG A 751 -8.08 -1.53 -39.71
N ARG A 752 -9.10 -0.87 -39.15
CA ARG A 752 -10.27 -1.53 -38.54
C ARG A 752 -11.52 -1.39 -39.38
N LEU A 753 -11.72 -0.24 -40.02
CA LEU A 753 -12.91 0.02 -40.83
C LEU A 753 -12.91 -0.69 -42.19
N GLY A 754 -11.78 -1.27 -42.60
CA GLY A 754 -11.65 -1.92 -43.90
C GLY A 754 -11.80 -0.92 -45.05
N GLN A 755 -12.14 -1.40 -46.25
CA GLN A 755 -12.30 -0.52 -47.41
C GLN A 755 -13.56 0.33 -47.28
N ILE A 756 -13.39 1.62 -47.04
CA ILE A 756 -14.51 2.56 -46.84
C ILE A 756 -14.96 3.26 -48.12
N ALA A 757 -14.06 3.40 -49.11
CA ALA A 757 -14.36 4.05 -50.38
C ALA A 757 -13.29 3.75 -51.44
N THR A 758 -13.61 4.05 -52.69
CA THR A 758 -12.66 4.14 -53.81
C THR A 758 -12.61 5.58 -54.31
N GLY A 759 -11.44 6.03 -54.75
CA GLY A 759 -11.23 7.40 -55.22
C GLY A 759 -10.27 7.45 -56.41
N ASP A 760 -10.05 8.66 -56.89
CA ASP A 760 -9.08 8.97 -57.93
C ASP A 760 -8.32 10.25 -57.61
N THR A 761 -7.20 10.48 -58.30
CA THR A 761 -6.35 11.66 -58.10
C THR A 761 -6.86 12.91 -58.83
N LEU A 762 -7.95 12.80 -59.61
CA LEU A 762 -8.49 13.90 -60.43
C LEU A 762 -9.57 14.68 -59.67
N ASN A 763 -10.24 14.05 -58.70
CA ASN A 763 -11.32 14.61 -57.91
C ASN A 763 -10.95 14.72 -56.43
N ASP A 764 -11.63 15.62 -55.70
CA ASP A 764 -11.52 15.66 -54.24
C ASP A 764 -12.05 14.34 -53.65
N PHE A 765 -11.29 13.76 -52.75
CA PHE A 765 -11.64 12.51 -52.09
C PHE A 765 -12.16 12.78 -50.67
N ALA A 766 -13.46 12.56 -50.47
CA ALA A 766 -14.16 12.84 -49.22
C ALA A 766 -15.04 11.63 -48.82
N PRO A 767 -14.46 10.55 -48.27
CA PRO A 767 -15.21 9.35 -47.96
C PRO A 767 -16.22 9.58 -46.83
N VAL A 768 -17.49 9.29 -47.10
CA VAL A 768 -18.61 9.56 -46.18
C VAL A 768 -18.64 8.56 -45.02
N ASN A 769 -18.71 9.09 -43.80
CA ASN A 769 -18.98 8.30 -42.61
C ASN A 769 -20.49 7.99 -42.52
N PRO A 770 -20.91 6.72 -42.51
CA PRO A 770 -22.32 6.36 -42.47
C PRO A 770 -23.04 6.77 -41.18
N LEU A 771 -22.30 7.02 -40.09
CA LEU A 771 -22.87 7.45 -38.80
C LEU A 771 -23.19 8.94 -38.76
N THR A 772 -22.33 9.77 -39.36
CA THR A 772 -22.48 11.24 -39.33
C THR A 772 -23.06 11.81 -40.62
N LEU A 773 -23.09 11.02 -41.70
CA LEU A 773 -23.40 11.45 -43.06
C LEU A 773 -22.48 12.58 -43.55
N GLN A 774 -21.31 12.72 -42.93
CA GLN A 774 -20.28 13.70 -43.26
C GLN A 774 -18.96 12.97 -43.56
N PRO A 775 -18.01 13.58 -44.29
CA PRO A 775 -16.73 12.94 -44.59
C PRO A 775 -15.90 12.65 -43.33
N TYR A 776 -15.19 11.52 -43.31
CA TYR A 776 -14.17 11.24 -42.28
C TYR A 776 -13.02 12.27 -42.34
N PHE A 777 -12.60 12.58 -43.55
CA PHE A 777 -11.58 13.55 -43.90
C PHE A 777 -11.79 13.98 -45.36
N ILE A 778 -11.11 15.03 -45.79
CA ILE A 778 -11.14 15.50 -47.19
C ILE A 778 -9.71 15.62 -47.69
N ILE A 779 -9.42 14.98 -48.82
CA ILE A 779 -8.18 15.13 -49.55
C ILE A 779 -8.48 15.89 -50.84
N ARG A 780 -7.86 17.06 -51.00
CA ARG A 780 -8.00 17.86 -52.23
C ARG A 780 -7.26 17.20 -53.38
N SER A 781 -7.81 17.25 -54.59
CA SER A 781 -7.17 16.66 -55.78
C SER A 781 -5.74 17.18 -56.01
N GLY A 782 -5.48 18.45 -55.68
CA GLY A 782 -4.15 19.07 -55.75
C GLY A 782 -3.09 18.41 -54.85
N ALA A 783 -3.48 17.67 -53.82
CA ALA A 783 -2.56 17.02 -52.89
C ALA A 783 -1.83 15.80 -53.51
N PHE A 784 -2.44 15.12 -54.48
CA PHE A 784 -1.88 13.87 -55.00
C PHE A 784 -0.64 14.06 -55.87
N GLY A 785 -0.44 15.23 -56.48
CA GLY A 785 0.66 15.41 -57.44
C GLY A 785 0.56 14.42 -58.61
N GLY A 786 1.69 13.83 -59.03
CA GLY A 786 1.75 12.85 -60.11
C GLY A 786 2.87 11.83 -59.92
N GLY A 787 2.87 10.78 -60.77
CA GLY A 787 3.90 9.74 -60.76
C GLY A 787 3.51 8.42 -60.11
N TRP A 788 2.29 8.29 -59.59
CA TRP A 788 1.81 7.08 -58.92
C TRP A 788 1.76 5.85 -59.84
N GLN A 789 2.03 4.68 -59.27
CA GLN A 789 1.91 3.39 -59.92
C GLN A 789 0.95 2.46 -59.17
N ALA A 790 0.37 1.49 -59.89
CA ALA A 790 -0.44 0.46 -59.27
C ALA A 790 0.39 -0.32 -58.22
N GLY A 791 -0.15 -0.46 -57.01
CA GLY A 791 0.50 -1.10 -55.87
C GLY A 791 1.10 -0.12 -54.87
N GLU A 792 1.45 1.10 -55.28
CA GLU A 792 1.91 2.15 -54.35
C GLU A 792 0.80 2.53 -53.37
N ALA A 793 1.19 3.09 -52.23
CA ALA A 793 0.24 3.43 -51.19
C ALA A 793 0.62 4.68 -50.39
N ILE A 794 -0.39 5.34 -49.83
CA ILE A 794 -0.23 6.48 -48.92
C ILE A 794 -0.82 6.07 -47.58
N ARG A 795 -0.05 6.16 -46.49
CA ARG A 795 -0.48 5.86 -45.13
C ARG A 795 -0.49 7.11 -44.26
N PHE A 796 -1.53 7.25 -43.44
CA PHE A 796 -1.62 8.33 -42.46
C PHE A 796 -2.58 7.96 -41.34
N MET A 797 -2.40 8.54 -40.16
CA MET A 797 -3.33 8.38 -39.04
C MET A 797 -4.23 9.60 -38.91
N SER A 798 -5.48 9.40 -38.55
CA SER A 798 -6.34 10.47 -38.03
C SER A 798 -6.46 10.33 -36.53
N TYR A 799 -6.46 11.47 -35.83
CA TYR A 799 -6.71 11.58 -34.41
C TYR A 799 -7.99 12.37 -34.19
N ALA A 800 -8.84 11.88 -33.30
CA ALA A 800 -10.05 12.56 -32.91
C ALA A 800 -9.79 13.53 -31.75
N ALA A 801 -10.67 14.54 -31.58
CA ALA A 801 -10.62 15.48 -30.46
C ALA A 801 -11.16 14.87 -29.15
N SER A 802 -10.65 13.69 -28.76
CA SER A 802 -11.13 12.91 -27.62
C SER A 802 -10.06 11.94 -27.12
N LYS A 803 -10.12 11.62 -25.82
CA LYS A 803 -9.28 10.61 -25.17
C LYS A 803 -10.13 9.68 -24.30
N PRO A 804 -9.78 8.38 -24.17
CA PRO A 804 -10.49 7.47 -23.30
C PRO A 804 -10.25 7.82 -21.83
N VAL A 805 -11.28 7.58 -21.02
CA VAL A 805 -11.25 7.72 -19.56
C VAL A 805 -11.87 6.47 -18.94
N MET A 806 -11.18 5.87 -17.97
CA MET A 806 -11.65 4.71 -17.21
C MET A 806 -12.25 5.15 -15.88
N LEU A 807 -13.55 4.92 -15.71
CA LEU A 807 -14.30 5.16 -14.49
C LEU A 807 -14.46 3.86 -13.71
N LEU A 808 -14.38 3.97 -12.39
CA LEU A 808 -14.46 2.86 -11.45
C LEU A 808 -15.49 3.21 -10.38
N ARG A 809 -16.45 2.33 -10.15
CA ARG A 809 -17.41 2.44 -9.05
C ARG A 809 -17.24 1.24 -8.13
N THR A 810 -17.03 1.51 -6.84
CA THR A 810 -16.91 0.47 -5.81
C THR A 810 -18.06 0.60 -4.84
N VAL A 811 -18.76 -0.50 -4.59
CA VAL A 811 -19.85 -0.61 -3.62
C VAL A 811 -19.38 -1.51 -2.48
N GLN A 812 -19.29 -0.97 -1.27
CA GLN A 812 -18.93 -1.74 -0.07
C GLN A 812 -20.14 -2.53 0.44
N SER A 813 -19.86 -3.68 1.08
CA SER A 813 -20.89 -4.49 1.74
C SER A 813 -21.50 -3.72 2.90
N GLY A 814 -22.82 -3.64 2.93
CA GLY A 814 -23.55 -2.99 4.01
C GLY A 814 -25.04 -2.89 3.74
N HIS A 815 -25.77 -2.39 4.73
CA HIS A 815 -27.20 -2.12 4.59
C HIS A 815 -27.37 -0.64 4.33
N SER A 816 -27.49 -0.26 3.06
CA SER A 816 -27.88 1.09 2.65
C SER A 816 -29.28 1.04 2.06
N GLN A 817 -30.14 1.99 2.44
CA GLN A 817 -31.46 2.19 1.85
C GLN A 817 -31.57 3.63 1.38
N ILE A 818 -30.87 3.95 0.29
CA ILE A 818 -30.96 5.27 -0.34
C ILE A 818 -31.78 5.11 -1.62
N THR A 819 -32.84 5.91 -1.74
CA THR A 819 -33.77 5.87 -2.87
C THR A 819 -33.20 6.52 -4.14
N THR A 820 -32.22 7.41 -4.01
CA THR A 820 -31.53 8.07 -5.12
C THR A 820 -30.07 8.32 -4.77
N ASP A 821 -29.15 7.72 -5.53
CA ASP A 821 -27.72 8.05 -5.49
C ASP A 821 -27.29 8.72 -6.80
N ARG A 822 -26.48 9.78 -6.70
CA ARG A 822 -26.05 10.60 -7.85
C ARG A 822 -24.60 11.01 -7.70
N ALA A 823 -23.79 10.64 -8.69
CA ALA A 823 -22.48 11.22 -8.95
C ALA A 823 -22.49 11.97 -10.28
N VAL A 824 -21.66 13.02 -10.41
CA VAL A 824 -21.60 13.85 -11.62
C VAL A 824 -20.17 13.93 -12.12
N LEU A 825 -19.90 13.34 -13.29
CA LEU A 825 -18.67 13.54 -14.04
C LEU A 825 -18.74 14.88 -14.78
N ALA A 826 -17.75 15.75 -14.56
CA ALA A 826 -17.62 17.01 -15.27
C ALA A 826 -16.49 16.93 -16.29
N PHE A 827 -16.76 17.39 -17.51
CA PHE A 827 -15.77 17.63 -18.56
C PHE A 827 -15.71 19.13 -18.85
N ARG A 828 -14.50 19.69 -18.81
CA ARG A 828 -14.25 21.12 -19.00
C ARG A 828 -12.98 21.33 -19.80
N GLY A 829 -12.82 22.53 -20.33
CA GLY A 829 -11.60 23.01 -20.98
C GLY A 829 -11.72 24.51 -21.20
N ASN A 830 -10.67 25.11 -21.75
CA ASN A 830 -10.64 26.51 -22.11
C ASN A 830 -10.74 26.65 -23.63
N GLU A 831 -11.43 27.69 -24.09
CA GLU A 831 -11.43 28.06 -25.49
C GLU A 831 -10.04 28.62 -25.87
N SER A 832 -9.55 28.28 -27.07
CA SER A 832 -8.26 28.72 -27.61
C SER A 832 -8.22 30.18 -28.05
#